data_AF-A0AAE1PWI0-F1
#
_entry.id   AF-A0AAE1PWI0-F1
#
_cell.length_a   1.000
_cell.length_b   1.000
_cell.length_c   1.000
_cell.angle_alpha   90.00
_cell.angle_beta   90.00
_cell.angle_gamma   90.00
#
_symmetry.space_group_name_H-M   'P 1'
#
loop_
_entity.id
_entity.type
_entity.pdbx_description
1 polymer ?
#
loop_
_entity_poly.entity_id
_entity_poly.type
_entity_poly.pdbx_seq_one_letter_code
_entity_poly.pdbx_strand_id
1 'polypeptide(L)'
;MPCEIITLQLGQCGNQIGFEFWKKLCSEHGISPEGTLEDYATEGTDRKDVFFYQADDEHYIPRSVLLDLEPRVIHSIMNSPYAKLYNPENIYMSKQGGGAGNNWAVGFSQGERIYDEVFDIIDREADGSDSLEGFVLCHSIAGGTGSGLGSYILERLNDRFPKKLVQTYSVFPNQDEISDVVVQPYNSLLTLKRLTKSADCVVVLDNTALNRIASDRLHITNPTFSQINSLVSNIMSVSTATLRYPSYMNNDLIGLIAPLIPTPRLHFLMTGYTPLTTDQEVASVRKTTVLDVMRRLLQPKNMMVSTPLDRNTQHCYISILNIIQGEVDPTQVHKSLQRIRERKMAQFIPWGPASIQVALSKKSPYIQSAHRVSGLMLANHTNISALFERTLKQYDKLRKREAFLEQFRKEAMFSSSLDELDSSREVVQQLVDEYVAATTPDYLSWGLRSFYHLLENVIEMDGVIQPRLRSQRLVLRELSTQVSNQQTKHPMVSDDESEGPVGKKTVRQEEVPKRKRGRSRVQSETEKTVQIQERTETDMNAQMGEETTGLSEYELLIQRNIAEKRKFLDSLGIFDVKKELDACLPCPVKKRIQRGITSSPKNLSQTIERRRSLRQQNLSPDGLHQTLPTEKPFVPEQLEEHPRPPPGPAAVTDYCRDHVKEACRGLLQELQGIVVKDANKKTPWTGNVDSVVRQMKKMVVREEHVVKVVPNRTFSIQIHPTMTKTLVLVGAKWGELGVWDVDREDESNGAHFFKPHSRPINCLTVDSTSPNHIYTTSYDGSVRRTDLEAGILQQVYSYLPEDDHSQWVSWHTHVDPHTLLVAATHGKIIKVDLRQDSKKPSSMFQVHNYTNVKVVTQHPMNSSYFASTGRDGNVCLWDVRKMRPNSPVSECAQRRQVSGLEFSPVTGNTLISTCTDDYLRFISCDLSSLTVSREIKHNNHTGRWLTPFKARFVPHHDDLIIVGSMRQPRRVEVWDSSGHLQHEFLGEHLGSVSSVVAMHPARPILAGANSSGRVSVFM
;
A
#
# COMPACT_ATOMS: atom_id res chain seq x y z
N MET A 1 -9.68 -9.82 4.91
CA MET A 1 -9.38 -9.30 6.25
C MET A 1 -10.26 -8.08 6.44
N PRO A 2 -10.76 -7.85 7.66
CA PRO A 2 -11.34 -6.55 8.01
C PRO A 2 -10.30 -5.43 7.78
N CYS A 3 -10.81 -4.20 7.73
CA CYS A 3 -10.01 -2.97 7.78
C CYS A 3 -10.67 -2.11 8.86
N GLU A 4 -10.27 -2.27 10.11
CA GLU A 4 -10.92 -1.60 11.24
C GLU A 4 -10.54 -0.12 11.31
N ILE A 5 -11.48 0.71 11.81
CA ILE A 5 -11.28 2.15 11.98
C ILE A 5 -11.67 2.56 13.39
N ILE A 6 -10.74 3.16 14.13
CA ILE A 6 -10.98 3.68 15.49
C ILE A 6 -11.43 5.13 15.40
N THR A 7 -12.58 5.45 15.99
CA THR A 7 -13.16 6.81 15.99
C THR A 7 -12.87 7.52 17.29
N LEU A 8 -12.07 8.59 17.25
CA LEU A 8 -11.66 9.38 18.41
C LEU A 8 -12.52 10.65 18.51
N GLN A 9 -13.27 10.80 19.60
CA GLN A 9 -14.24 11.88 19.79
C GLN A 9 -13.76 12.85 20.86
N LEU A 10 -13.47 14.10 20.47
CA LEU A 10 -12.77 15.06 21.33
C LEU A 10 -13.61 16.29 21.68
N GLY A 11 -13.87 16.46 22.99
CA GLY A 11 -14.58 17.61 23.52
C GLY A 11 -16.06 17.67 23.14
N GLN A 12 -16.77 18.65 23.69
CA GLN A 12 -18.22 18.82 23.49
C GLN A 12 -18.68 18.61 22.04
N CYS A 13 -18.06 19.28 21.08
CA CYS A 13 -18.48 19.19 19.67
C CYS A 13 -18.18 17.81 19.06
N GLY A 14 -16.99 17.25 19.31
CA GLY A 14 -16.58 15.93 18.81
C GLY A 14 -17.47 14.81 19.33
N ASN A 15 -17.74 14.81 20.63
CA ASN A 15 -18.64 13.87 21.30
C ASN A 15 -20.09 14.02 20.80
N GLN A 16 -20.58 15.25 20.55
CA GLN A 16 -21.95 15.47 20.06
C GLN A 16 -22.18 15.08 18.59
N ILE A 17 -21.22 15.33 17.68
CA ILE A 17 -21.34 14.85 16.28
C ILE A 17 -21.11 13.34 16.20
N GLY A 18 -20.21 12.80 17.02
CA GLY A 18 -19.91 11.39 17.12
C GLY A 18 -21.08 10.56 17.66
N PHE A 19 -21.83 11.08 18.63
CA PHE A 19 -23.05 10.46 19.15
C PHE A 19 -24.14 10.29 18.08
N GLU A 20 -24.47 11.37 17.35
CA GLU A 20 -25.44 11.30 16.25
C GLU A 20 -24.93 10.42 15.08
N PHE A 21 -23.61 10.37 14.84
CA PHE A 21 -23.01 9.44 13.87
C PHE A 21 -23.20 7.97 14.25
N TRP A 22 -22.92 7.57 15.50
CA TRP A 22 -23.12 6.17 15.92
C TRP A 22 -24.59 5.78 15.95
N LYS A 23 -25.47 6.65 16.45
CA LYS A 23 -26.93 6.50 16.37
C LYS A 23 -27.40 6.32 14.92
N LYS A 24 -26.83 7.09 13.98
CA LYS A 24 -27.08 6.92 12.54
C LYS A 24 -26.60 5.55 12.04
N LEU A 25 -25.39 5.13 12.38
CA LEU A 25 -24.86 3.81 12.00
C LEU A 25 -25.74 2.67 12.54
N CYS A 26 -26.17 2.71 13.80
CA CYS A 26 -27.04 1.69 14.38
C CYS A 26 -28.35 1.54 13.58
N SER A 27 -29.00 2.66 13.25
CA SER A 27 -30.20 2.64 12.39
C SER A 27 -29.96 2.19 10.94
N GLU A 28 -28.72 2.32 10.43
CA GLU A 28 -28.35 1.84 9.09
C GLU A 28 -27.95 0.36 9.06
N HIS A 29 -27.42 -0.17 10.15
CA HIS A 29 -26.95 -1.56 10.27
C HIS A 29 -27.95 -2.50 10.95
N GLY A 30 -29.07 -1.97 11.47
CA GLY A 30 -30.10 -2.74 12.16
C GLY A 30 -29.66 -3.20 13.56
N ILE A 31 -29.01 -2.29 14.30
CA ILE A 31 -28.52 -2.50 15.66
C ILE A 31 -29.35 -1.63 16.62
N SER A 32 -29.75 -2.19 17.75
CA SER A 32 -30.54 -1.52 18.79
C SER A 32 -29.72 -0.44 19.53
N PRO A 33 -30.36 0.47 20.30
CA PRO A 33 -29.65 1.38 21.19
C PRO A 33 -28.78 0.68 22.24
N GLU A 34 -29.13 -0.55 22.59
CA GLU A 34 -28.41 -1.42 23.50
C GLU A 34 -27.26 -2.21 22.84
N GLY A 35 -27.03 -2.07 21.53
CA GLY A 35 -25.97 -2.76 20.79
C GLY A 35 -26.30 -4.20 20.37
N THR A 36 -27.52 -4.68 20.58
CA THR A 36 -27.96 -5.98 20.05
C THR A 36 -28.35 -5.88 18.59
N LEU A 37 -28.13 -6.94 17.81
CA LEU A 37 -28.67 -7.04 16.45
C LEU A 37 -30.19 -7.20 16.49
N GLU A 38 -30.90 -6.55 15.58
CA GLU A 38 -32.35 -6.73 15.40
C GLU A 38 -32.63 -7.95 14.52
N ASP A 39 -33.67 -8.75 14.81
CA ASP A 39 -34.00 -10.00 14.09
C ASP A 39 -33.96 -9.86 12.55
N TYR A 40 -34.51 -8.75 12.04
CA TYR A 40 -34.63 -8.45 10.62
C TYR A 40 -33.30 -8.06 9.94
N ALA A 41 -32.23 -7.86 10.72
CA ALA A 41 -30.91 -7.45 10.26
C ALA A 41 -29.90 -8.59 10.12
N THR A 42 -30.27 -9.80 10.58
CA THR A 42 -29.44 -11.02 10.59
C THR A 42 -28.92 -11.42 9.20
N GLU A 43 -29.71 -11.26 8.14
CA GLU A 43 -29.33 -11.58 6.76
C GLU A 43 -28.69 -10.39 5.99
N GLY A 44 -28.17 -9.39 6.71
CA GLY A 44 -27.62 -8.16 6.14
C GLY A 44 -26.43 -8.34 5.19
N THR A 45 -26.41 -7.61 4.06
CA THR A 45 -25.28 -7.61 3.11
C THR A 45 -24.21 -6.54 3.42
N ASP A 46 -24.30 -5.93 4.58
CA ASP A 46 -23.46 -4.83 5.07
C ASP A 46 -22.28 -5.34 5.93
N ARG A 47 -21.23 -4.53 6.01
CA ARG A 47 -20.04 -4.75 6.82
C ARG A 47 -20.12 -3.95 8.11
N LYS A 48 -20.34 -4.66 9.22
CA LYS A 48 -20.38 -4.10 10.58
C LYS A 48 -18.96 -4.01 11.19
N ASP A 49 -18.10 -4.97 10.86
CA ASP A 49 -16.72 -5.20 11.32
C ASP A 49 -15.76 -4.00 11.20
N VAL A 50 -15.97 -3.13 10.21
CA VAL A 50 -15.14 -1.92 9.97
C VAL A 50 -15.22 -0.94 11.14
N PHE A 51 -16.40 -0.76 11.73
CA PHE A 51 -16.68 0.26 12.74
C PHE A 51 -17.13 -0.33 14.09
N PHE A 52 -17.68 -1.54 14.11
CA PHE A 52 -18.09 -2.23 15.32
C PHE A 52 -17.13 -3.40 15.61
N TYR A 53 -16.75 -3.53 16.87
CA TYR A 53 -16.27 -4.78 17.45
C TYR A 53 -17.49 -5.67 17.75
N GLN A 54 -17.36 -6.97 17.50
CA GLN A 54 -18.39 -7.95 17.84
C GLN A 54 -17.91 -8.69 19.10
N ALA A 55 -18.65 -8.56 20.20
CA ALA A 55 -18.26 -9.15 21.49
C ALA A 55 -18.75 -10.59 21.64
N ASP A 56 -20.00 -10.82 21.26
CA ASP A 56 -20.69 -12.11 21.19
C ASP A 56 -21.49 -12.17 19.86
N ASP A 57 -22.06 -13.33 19.51
CA ASP A 57 -22.71 -13.56 18.21
C ASP A 57 -23.79 -12.51 17.82
N GLU A 58 -24.43 -11.85 18.80
CA GLU A 58 -25.50 -10.86 18.60
C GLU A 58 -25.16 -9.42 19.06
N HIS A 59 -23.99 -9.17 19.65
CA HIS A 59 -23.68 -7.89 20.32
C HIS A 59 -22.53 -7.09 19.68
N TYR A 60 -22.84 -5.86 19.26
CA TYR A 60 -21.97 -4.96 18.51
C TYR A 60 -21.64 -3.68 19.30
N ILE A 61 -20.35 -3.46 19.55
CA ILE A 61 -19.80 -2.34 20.31
C ILE A 61 -19.02 -1.42 19.36
N PRO A 62 -19.26 -0.09 19.33
CA PRO A 62 -18.47 0.85 18.53
C PRO A 62 -16.98 0.83 18.88
N ARG A 63 -16.12 0.79 17.84
CA ARG A 63 -14.68 1.08 17.95
C ARG A 63 -14.46 2.58 18.12
N SER A 64 -14.92 3.12 19.24
CA SER A 64 -14.89 4.56 19.52
C SER A 64 -14.36 4.88 20.91
N VAL A 65 -13.50 5.89 20.96
CA VAL A 65 -12.94 6.45 22.21
C VAL A 65 -13.51 7.84 22.42
N LEU A 66 -14.16 8.07 23.57
CA LEU A 66 -14.78 9.35 23.93
C LEU A 66 -13.90 10.04 24.96
N LEU A 67 -13.32 11.19 24.60
CA LEU A 67 -12.41 11.94 25.47
C LEU A 67 -12.98 13.34 25.72
N ASP A 68 -13.24 13.68 26.98
CA ASP A 68 -13.55 15.05 27.38
C ASP A 68 -12.88 15.46 28.69
N LEU A 69 -12.57 16.76 28.77
CA LEU A 69 -12.06 17.42 29.98
C LEU A 69 -13.22 17.98 30.83
N GLU A 70 -14.43 17.99 30.28
CA GLU A 70 -15.67 18.42 30.94
C GLU A 70 -16.72 17.29 30.91
N PRO A 71 -17.27 16.83 32.06
CA PRO A 71 -18.12 15.64 32.12
C PRO A 71 -19.51 15.84 31.50
N ARG A 72 -19.93 17.09 31.25
CA ARG A 72 -21.32 17.45 30.88
C ARG A 72 -21.86 16.67 29.68
N VAL A 73 -21.06 16.50 28.62
CA VAL A 73 -21.52 15.87 27.38
C VAL A 73 -21.50 14.35 27.50
N ILE A 74 -20.43 13.78 28.06
CA ILE A 74 -20.34 12.33 28.31
C ILE A 74 -21.45 11.88 29.28
N HIS A 75 -21.73 12.63 30.35
CA HIS A 75 -22.89 12.35 31.21
C HIS A 75 -24.22 12.42 30.45
N SER A 76 -24.37 13.27 29.44
CA SER A 76 -25.58 13.29 28.60
C SER A 76 -25.69 12.08 27.66
N ILE A 77 -24.58 11.47 27.28
CA ILE A 77 -24.53 10.23 26.49
C ILE A 77 -24.82 9.02 27.39
N MET A 78 -24.20 8.96 28.58
CA MET A 78 -24.40 7.89 29.57
C MET A 78 -25.78 7.90 30.25
N ASN A 79 -26.55 8.98 30.12
CA ASN A 79 -27.97 9.06 30.51
C ASN A 79 -28.93 8.90 29.31
N SER A 80 -28.43 8.59 28.11
CA SER A 80 -29.25 8.34 26.91
C SER A 80 -29.58 6.85 26.74
N PRO A 81 -30.55 6.48 25.88
CA PRO A 81 -30.81 5.07 25.55
C PRO A 81 -29.56 4.33 25.01
N TYR A 82 -28.66 5.05 24.34
CA TYR A 82 -27.43 4.52 23.76
C TYR A 82 -26.28 4.38 24.77
N ALA A 83 -26.53 4.57 26.07
CA ALA A 83 -25.50 4.46 27.11
C ALA A 83 -24.84 3.07 27.22
N LYS A 84 -25.56 2.01 26.83
CA LYS A 84 -25.05 0.62 26.81
C LYS A 84 -24.28 0.26 25.55
N LEU A 85 -24.42 1.03 24.47
CA LEU A 85 -23.75 0.76 23.20
C LEU A 85 -22.23 0.90 23.32
N TYR A 86 -21.76 1.89 24.07
CA TYR A 86 -20.34 2.23 24.20
C TYR A 86 -19.64 1.36 25.26
N ASN A 87 -18.45 0.86 24.95
CA ASN A 87 -17.55 0.28 25.95
C ASN A 87 -17.20 1.33 27.02
N PRO A 88 -17.56 1.14 28.31
CA PRO A 88 -17.24 2.08 29.37
C PRO A 88 -15.73 2.31 29.55
N GLU A 89 -14.90 1.31 29.22
CA GLU A 89 -13.44 1.44 29.31
C GLU A 89 -12.84 2.36 28.23
N ASN A 90 -13.60 2.72 27.20
CA ASN A 90 -13.18 3.62 26.12
C ASN A 90 -13.63 5.07 26.35
N ILE A 91 -14.10 5.39 27.56
CA ILE A 91 -14.61 6.71 27.94
C ILE A 91 -13.67 7.35 28.97
N TYR A 92 -12.97 8.42 28.58
CA TYR A 92 -12.14 9.21 29.49
C TYR A 92 -12.86 10.50 29.90
N MET A 93 -12.90 10.75 31.21
CA MET A 93 -13.33 12.01 31.82
C MET A 93 -12.28 12.50 32.80
N SER A 94 -11.89 13.77 32.70
CA SER A 94 -10.91 14.36 33.61
C SER A 94 -11.40 14.40 35.06
N LYS A 95 -10.75 13.59 35.92
CA LYS A 95 -11.02 13.47 37.37
C LYS A 95 -10.93 14.80 38.13
N GLN A 96 -10.23 15.79 37.58
CA GLN A 96 -10.02 17.11 38.18
C GLN A 96 -11.09 18.14 37.77
N GLY A 97 -11.98 17.83 36.82
CA GLY A 97 -13.17 18.63 36.48
C GLY A 97 -12.94 20.04 35.93
N GLY A 98 -11.69 20.47 35.71
CA GLY A 98 -11.34 21.86 35.37
C GLY A 98 -11.62 22.28 33.93
N GLY A 99 -11.92 21.35 33.03
CA GLY A 99 -12.11 21.62 31.60
C GLY A 99 -10.89 22.22 30.91
N ALA A 100 -11.08 22.73 29.69
CA ALA A 100 -10.05 23.46 28.95
C ALA A 100 -10.30 24.97 28.89
N GLY A 101 -11.42 25.47 29.44
CA GLY A 101 -11.70 26.91 29.55
C GLY A 101 -11.69 27.67 28.22
N ASN A 102 -12.01 26.99 27.10
CA ASN A 102 -11.85 27.48 25.73
C ASN A 102 -10.44 27.95 25.33
N ASN A 103 -9.39 27.47 25.99
CA ASN A 103 -7.99 27.78 25.70
C ASN A 103 -7.26 26.54 25.13
N TRP A 104 -6.72 26.65 23.91
CA TRP A 104 -5.93 25.60 23.27
C TRP A 104 -4.72 25.17 24.11
N ALA A 105 -4.02 26.13 24.74
CA ALA A 105 -2.81 25.84 25.51
C ALA A 105 -3.11 24.94 26.73
N VAL A 106 -4.23 25.21 27.42
CA VAL A 106 -4.68 24.41 28.56
C VAL A 106 -5.07 22.99 28.10
N GLY A 107 -5.77 22.87 26.98
CA GLY A 107 -6.13 21.56 26.41
C GLY A 107 -4.90 20.73 25.99
N PHE A 108 -3.89 21.38 25.40
CA PHE A 108 -2.64 20.74 24.99
C PHE A 108 -1.80 20.30 26.20
N SER A 109 -1.60 21.20 27.19
CA SER A 109 -0.88 20.89 28.44
C SER A 109 -1.58 19.85 29.31
N GLN A 110 -2.92 19.77 29.27
CA GLN A 110 -3.64 18.67 29.91
C GLN A 110 -3.46 17.36 29.15
N GLY A 111 -3.41 17.39 27.81
CA GLY A 111 -3.08 16.22 26.98
C GLY A 111 -1.78 15.53 27.38
N GLU A 112 -0.75 16.31 27.72
CA GLU A 112 0.51 15.77 28.22
C GLU A 112 0.38 15.09 29.59
N ARG A 113 -0.44 15.63 30.50
CA ARG A 113 -0.65 15.05 31.84
C ARG A 113 -1.52 13.80 31.84
N ILE A 114 -2.33 13.60 30.80
CA ILE A 114 -3.24 12.45 30.65
C ILE A 114 -2.75 11.45 29.59
N TYR A 115 -1.50 11.60 29.10
CA TYR A 115 -0.95 10.83 27.99
C TYR A 115 -1.13 9.31 28.20
N ASP A 116 -0.70 8.79 29.35
CA ASP A 116 -0.75 7.35 29.63
C ASP A 116 -2.21 6.85 29.71
N GLU A 117 -3.09 7.52 30.46
CA GLU A 117 -4.50 7.12 30.60
C GLU A 117 -5.27 7.16 29.27
N VAL A 118 -4.91 8.06 28.35
CA VAL A 118 -5.53 8.16 27.02
C VAL A 118 -4.92 7.17 26.03
N PHE A 119 -3.59 6.99 26.03
CA PHE A 119 -2.95 6.07 25.08
C PHE A 119 -3.16 4.61 25.44
N ASP A 120 -3.18 4.20 26.71
CA ASP A 120 -3.51 2.82 27.10
C ASP A 120 -4.87 2.36 26.52
N ILE A 121 -5.86 3.27 26.43
CA ILE A 121 -7.16 3.03 25.76
C ILE A 121 -6.99 2.86 24.25
N ILE A 122 -6.25 3.77 23.59
CA ILE A 122 -6.02 3.77 22.14
C ILE A 122 -5.21 2.55 21.70
N ASP A 123 -4.19 2.15 22.48
CA ASP A 123 -3.39 0.95 22.23
C ASP A 123 -4.23 -0.32 22.42
N ARG A 124 -5.08 -0.42 23.45
CA ARG A 124 -5.98 -1.57 23.64
C ARG A 124 -6.91 -1.78 22.44
N GLU A 125 -7.51 -0.71 21.92
CA GLU A 125 -8.37 -0.77 20.72
C GLU A 125 -7.56 -1.09 19.45
N ALA A 126 -6.32 -0.62 19.35
CA ALA A 126 -5.44 -0.88 18.22
C ALA A 126 -4.88 -2.31 18.18
N ASP A 127 -4.53 -2.89 19.34
CA ASP A 127 -4.15 -4.30 19.49
C ASP A 127 -5.38 -5.23 19.42
N GLY A 128 -6.58 -4.73 19.76
CA GLY A 128 -7.89 -5.38 19.56
C GLY A 128 -8.46 -5.30 18.13
N SER A 129 -7.60 -5.05 17.13
CA SER A 129 -7.95 -4.93 15.71
C SER A 129 -7.00 -5.78 14.86
N ASP A 130 -7.52 -6.71 14.04
CA ASP A 130 -6.74 -7.62 13.21
C ASP A 130 -5.87 -6.88 12.19
N SER A 131 -6.41 -5.78 11.62
CA SER A 131 -5.76 -5.05 10.53
C SER A 131 -6.19 -3.57 10.47
N LEU A 132 -6.18 -2.89 11.63
CA LEU A 132 -6.46 -1.44 11.78
C LEU A 132 -5.98 -0.61 10.57
N GLU A 133 -6.87 0.05 9.86
CA GLU A 133 -6.52 0.89 8.70
C GLU A 133 -6.12 2.31 9.13
N GLY A 134 -6.85 2.89 10.08
CA GLY A 134 -6.63 4.27 10.51
C GLY A 134 -7.50 4.75 11.67
N PHE A 135 -7.33 6.03 11.99
CA PHE A 135 -8.07 6.76 13.00
C PHE A 135 -8.96 7.83 12.33
N VAL A 136 -10.18 7.97 12.82
CA VAL A 136 -11.11 9.04 12.44
C VAL A 136 -11.31 9.99 13.62
N LEU A 137 -10.82 11.22 13.49
CA LEU A 137 -10.89 12.23 14.55
C LEU A 137 -12.12 13.14 14.38
N CYS A 138 -13.01 13.16 15.37
CA CYS A 138 -14.17 14.05 15.42
C CYS A 138 -13.92 15.16 16.44
N HIS A 139 -13.76 16.41 15.99
CA HIS A 139 -13.41 17.54 16.86
C HIS A 139 -13.80 18.91 16.29
N SER A 140 -13.69 19.96 17.10
CA SER A 140 -13.78 21.35 16.64
C SER A 140 -12.46 22.09 16.86
N ILE A 141 -12.06 22.90 15.88
CA ILE A 141 -10.82 23.68 15.91
C ILE A 141 -10.88 24.91 16.84
N ALA A 142 -12.07 25.33 17.27
CA ALA A 142 -12.29 26.61 17.94
C ALA A 142 -12.44 26.54 19.47
N GLY A 143 -12.89 25.40 20.01
CA GLY A 143 -13.07 25.20 21.46
C GLY A 143 -11.74 25.04 22.22
N GLY A 144 -11.79 24.64 23.50
CA GLY A 144 -10.58 24.31 24.28
C GLY A 144 -10.11 22.87 24.05
N THR A 145 -10.93 21.89 24.47
CA THR A 145 -10.59 20.45 24.42
C THR A 145 -10.33 19.98 22.99
N GLY A 146 -11.30 20.11 22.09
CA GLY A 146 -11.19 19.62 20.71
C GLY A 146 -10.07 20.27 19.89
N SER A 147 -9.54 21.42 20.32
CA SER A 147 -8.45 22.12 19.64
C SER A 147 -7.09 21.74 20.26
N GLY A 148 -6.92 21.92 21.58
CA GLY A 148 -5.67 21.69 22.30
C GLY A 148 -5.33 20.22 22.47
N LEU A 149 -6.24 19.46 23.09
CA LEU A 149 -6.09 18.00 23.23
C LEU A 149 -6.12 17.32 21.86
N GLY A 150 -6.87 17.87 20.90
CA GLY A 150 -6.87 17.42 19.50
C GLY A 150 -5.52 17.59 18.80
N SER A 151 -4.91 18.77 18.89
CA SER A 151 -3.55 18.99 18.40
C SER A 151 -2.53 18.04 19.02
N TYR A 152 -2.60 17.85 20.34
CA TYR A 152 -1.69 16.95 21.05
C TYR A 152 -1.85 15.49 20.60
N ILE A 153 -3.09 14.99 20.53
CA ILE A 153 -3.37 13.63 20.07
C ILE A 153 -2.96 13.44 18.59
N LEU A 154 -3.15 14.43 17.71
CA LEU A 154 -2.69 14.38 16.31
C LEU A 154 -1.16 14.22 16.19
N GLU A 155 -0.37 14.98 16.97
CA GLU A 155 1.09 14.81 17.00
C GLU A 155 1.46 13.41 17.48
N ARG A 156 0.90 12.96 18.62
CA ARG A 156 1.26 11.67 19.23
C ARG A 156 0.79 10.44 18.44
N LEU A 157 -0.33 10.53 17.72
CA LEU A 157 -0.77 9.47 16.81
C LEU A 157 0.19 9.31 15.63
N ASN A 158 0.68 10.42 15.06
CA ASN A 158 1.64 10.39 13.97
C ASN A 158 2.98 9.77 14.42
N ASP A 159 3.48 10.13 15.60
CA ASP A 159 4.69 9.55 16.20
C ASP A 159 4.54 8.04 16.49
N ARG A 160 3.39 7.62 17.06
CA ARG A 160 3.16 6.26 17.57
C ARG A 160 2.69 5.28 16.49
N PHE A 161 1.91 5.77 15.52
CA PHE A 161 1.31 4.96 14.45
C PHE A 161 1.61 5.50 13.02
N PRO A 162 2.89 5.76 12.63
CA PRO A 162 3.29 6.41 11.36
C PRO A 162 3.06 5.58 10.07
N LYS A 163 2.12 4.62 10.11
CA LYS A 163 1.69 3.76 8.99
C LYS A 163 0.17 3.55 8.96
N LYS A 164 -0.58 4.29 9.79
CA LYS A 164 -2.03 4.28 9.88
C LYS A 164 -2.54 5.62 9.38
N LEU A 165 -3.65 5.63 8.64
CA LEU A 165 -4.21 6.89 8.15
C LEU A 165 -4.84 7.69 9.29
N VAL A 166 -4.74 9.01 9.23
CA VAL A 166 -5.44 9.94 10.12
C VAL A 166 -6.37 10.82 9.29
N GLN A 167 -7.66 10.48 9.31
CA GLN A 167 -8.73 11.30 8.75
C GLN A 167 -9.36 12.14 9.86
N THR A 168 -9.69 13.41 9.61
CA THR A 168 -10.45 14.24 10.55
C THR A 168 -11.77 14.70 9.95
N TYR A 169 -12.80 14.81 10.81
CA TYR A 169 -13.99 15.61 10.58
C TYR A 169 -13.88 16.84 11.48
N SER A 170 -13.36 17.92 10.91
CA SER A 170 -12.98 19.15 11.62
C SER A 170 -14.10 20.17 11.52
N VAL A 171 -14.73 20.51 12.66
CA VAL A 171 -15.79 21.52 12.72
C VAL A 171 -15.21 22.92 12.91
N PHE A 172 -15.40 23.76 11.88
CA PHE A 172 -14.99 25.16 11.83
C PHE A 172 -16.07 26.05 12.49
N PRO A 173 -15.69 27.11 13.22
CA PRO A 173 -16.63 27.99 13.91
C PRO A 173 -17.49 28.80 12.92
N ASN A 174 -18.62 29.34 13.40
CA ASN A 174 -19.32 30.37 12.64
C ASN A 174 -18.42 31.61 12.51
N GLN A 175 -18.32 32.16 11.30
CA GLN A 175 -17.39 33.24 10.96
C GLN A 175 -18.05 34.62 10.81
N ASP A 176 -19.38 34.65 10.65
CA ASP A 176 -20.15 35.87 10.37
C ASP A 176 -20.88 36.40 11.63
N GLU A 177 -21.04 35.56 12.66
CA GLU A 177 -21.55 35.94 13.99
C GLU A 177 -20.41 36.25 14.98
N ILE A 178 -20.70 37.05 16.01
CA ILE A 178 -19.78 37.25 17.14
C ILE A 178 -19.85 35.99 18.01
N SER A 179 -18.94 35.05 17.77
CA SER A 179 -18.71 33.88 18.62
C SER A 179 -18.39 34.32 20.06
N ASP A 180 -19.06 33.71 21.04
CA ASP A 180 -18.83 33.94 22.48
C ASP A 180 -17.36 33.67 22.88
N VAL A 181 -16.65 32.86 22.10
CA VAL A 181 -15.24 32.50 22.33
C VAL A 181 -14.31 33.52 21.64
N VAL A 182 -14.02 34.62 22.33
CA VAL A 182 -13.13 35.70 21.84
C VAL A 182 -11.72 35.24 21.42
N VAL A 183 -11.24 34.10 21.95
CA VAL A 183 -9.94 33.50 21.62
C VAL A 183 -9.96 32.52 20.44
N GLN A 184 -11.13 32.31 19.79
CA GLN A 184 -11.27 31.30 18.73
C GLN A 184 -10.23 31.38 17.58
N PRO A 185 -9.71 32.56 17.15
CA PRO A 185 -8.72 32.60 16.07
C PRO A 185 -7.36 32.00 16.49
N TYR A 186 -6.98 32.11 17.77
CA TYR A 186 -5.76 31.49 18.30
C TYR A 186 -5.89 29.96 18.29
N ASN A 187 -6.97 29.44 18.88
CA ASN A 187 -7.26 28.01 18.92
C ASN A 187 -7.31 27.42 17.51
N SER A 188 -7.99 28.09 16.59
CA SER A 188 -8.13 27.67 15.20
C SER A 188 -6.79 27.63 14.47
N LEU A 189 -5.93 28.64 14.64
CA LEU A 189 -4.63 28.70 13.98
C LEU A 189 -3.66 27.61 14.47
N LEU A 190 -3.58 27.42 15.79
CA LEU A 190 -2.73 26.40 16.43
C LEU A 190 -3.15 24.98 16.01
N THR A 191 -4.46 24.76 15.86
CA THR A 191 -5.03 23.50 15.36
C THR A 191 -4.76 23.31 13.86
N LEU A 192 -4.92 24.35 13.04
CA LEU A 192 -4.63 24.30 11.61
C LEU A 192 -3.17 23.93 11.31
N LYS A 193 -2.18 24.40 12.10
CA LYS A 193 -0.78 23.93 11.98
C LYS A 193 -0.64 22.41 12.14
N ARG A 194 -1.48 21.77 12.97
CA ARG A 194 -1.43 20.32 13.21
C ARG A 194 -2.20 19.53 12.17
N LEU A 195 -3.39 19.99 11.78
CA LEU A 195 -4.12 19.44 10.65
C LEU A 195 -3.23 19.39 9.40
N THR A 196 -2.59 20.52 9.04
CA THR A 196 -1.68 20.63 7.88
C THR A 196 -0.44 19.73 7.93
N LYS A 197 -0.03 19.22 9.11
CA LYS A 197 1.23 18.45 9.30
C LYS A 197 1.06 17.01 9.75
N SER A 198 -0.09 16.64 10.31
CA SER A 198 -0.29 15.40 11.08
C SER A 198 -1.62 14.69 10.78
N ALA A 199 -2.35 15.12 9.74
CA ALA A 199 -3.50 14.42 9.19
C ALA A 199 -3.31 14.18 7.69
N ASP A 200 -3.77 13.02 7.19
CA ASP A 200 -3.73 12.67 5.77
C ASP A 200 -4.90 13.27 4.99
N CYS A 201 -6.02 13.52 5.68
CA CYS A 201 -7.27 14.00 5.08
C CYS A 201 -8.11 14.78 6.09
N VAL A 202 -8.51 16.00 5.75
CA VAL A 202 -9.34 16.86 6.60
C VAL A 202 -10.67 17.15 5.90
N VAL A 203 -11.75 16.55 6.39
CA VAL A 203 -13.11 16.87 5.95
C VAL A 203 -13.57 18.12 6.69
N VAL A 204 -13.75 19.21 5.95
CA VAL A 204 -14.12 20.51 6.51
C VAL A 204 -15.63 20.61 6.68
N LEU A 205 -16.07 20.89 7.90
CA LEU A 205 -17.47 21.13 8.26
C LEU A 205 -17.62 22.57 8.76
N ASP A 206 -18.18 23.45 7.93
CA ASP A 206 -18.34 24.88 8.25
C ASP A 206 -19.73 25.15 8.85
N ASN A 207 -19.78 25.54 10.12
CA ASN A 207 -21.03 25.91 10.79
C ASN A 207 -21.75 27.09 10.11
N THR A 208 -21.01 28.01 9.46
CA THR A 208 -21.60 29.13 8.69
C THR A 208 -22.45 28.60 7.53
N ALA A 209 -21.92 27.63 6.77
CA ALA A 209 -22.65 26.99 5.67
C ALA A 209 -23.76 26.06 6.14
N LEU A 210 -23.55 25.32 7.24
CA LEU A 210 -24.56 24.41 7.79
C LEU A 210 -25.77 25.18 8.34
N ASN A 211 -25.55 26.31 9.04
CA ASN A 211 -26.61 27.22 9.47
C ASN A 211 -27.38 27.79 8.28
N ARG A 212 -26.67 28.29 7.25
CA ARG A 212 -27.28 28.76 6.00
C ARG A 212 -28.14 27.68 5.34
N ILE A 213 -27.65 26.44 5.25
CA ILE A 213 -28.41 25.32 4.66
C ILE A 213 -29.66 25.00 5.49
N ALA A 214 -29.56 24.97 6.83
CA ALA A 214 -30.71 24.70 7.69
C ALA A 214 -31.81 25.78 7.58
N SER A 215 -31.42 27.06 7.50
CA SER A 215 -32.34 28.19 7.24
C SER A 215 -32.91 28.16 5.82
N ASP A 216 -32.04 28.26 4.80
CA ASP A 216 -32.45 28.49 3.41
C ASP A 216 -33.13 27.27 2.75
N ARG A 217 -32.83 26.05 3.22
CA ARG A 217 -33.15 24.79 2.51
C ARG A 217 -33.92 23.77 3.33
N LEU A 218 -33.92 23.88 4.66
CA LEU A 218 -34.82 23.12 5.53
C LEU A 218 -35.89 24.02 6.17
N HIS A 219 -35.83 25.34 5.92
CA HIS A 219 -36.77 26.35 6.44
C HIS A 219 -36.85 26.41 7.97
N ILE A 220 -35.73 26.10 8.64
CA ILE A 220 -35.60 26.14 10.10
C ILE A 220 -35.11 27.54 10.50
N THR A 221 -36.01 28.39 11.00
CA THR A 221 -35.73 29.80 11.32
C THR A 221 -34.61 30.00 12.33
N ASN A 222 -34.47 29.10 13.31
CA ASN A 222 -33.39 29.09 14.30
C ASN A 222 -32.82 27.66 14.39
N PRO A 223 -31.74 27.32 13.67
CA PRO A 223 -31.19 25.97 13.65
C PRO A 223 -30.49 25.62 14.97
N THR A 224 -30.89 24.51 15.58
CA THR A 224 -30.27 23.99 16.81
C THR A 224 -29.07 23.09 16.49
N PHE A 225 -28.11 22.98 17.43
CA PHE A 225 -26.98 22.06 17.29
C PHE A 225 -27.40 20.60 17.03
N SER A 226 -28.53 20.12 17.55
CA SER A 226 -29.03 18.78 17.22
C SER A 226 -29.40 18.63 15.72
N GLN A 227 -30.02 19.65 15.13
CA GLN A 227 -30.36 19.66 13.69
C GLN A 227 -29.11 19.79 12.82
N ILE A 228 -28.13 20.60 13.24
CA ILE A 228 -26.82 20.73 12.58
C ILE A 228 -26.05 19.40 12.64
N ASN A 229 -25.99 18.76 13.81
CA ASN A 229 -25.32 17.48 14.01
C ASN A 229 -26.04 16.33 13.28
N SER A 230 -27.35 16.42 13.07
CA SER A 230 -28.08 15.52 12.16
C SER A 230 -27.59 15.67 10.71
N LEU A 231 -27.40 16.91 10.19
CA LEU A 231 -26.77 17.09 8.88
C LEU A 231 -25.33 16.53 8.84
N VAL A 232 -24.51 16.79 9.86
CA VAL A 232 -23.13 16.29 9.96
C VAL A 232 -23.07 14.75 10.00
N SER A 233 -23.87 14.09 10.83
CA SER A 233 -23.91 12.63 10.93
C SER A 233 -24.34 11.95 9.62
N ASN A 234 -25.25 12.57 8.85
CA ASN A 234 -25.57 12.12 7.50
C ASN A 234 -24.36 12.25 6.55
N ILE A 235 -23.57 13.34 6.60
CA ILE A 235 -22.33 13.48 5.81
C ILE A 235 -21.30 12.40 6.19
N MET A 236 -21.08 12.18 7.49
CA MET A 236 -20.15 11.18 8.02
C MET A 236 -20.58 9.75 7.63
N SER A 237 -21.87 9.42 7.75
CA SER A 237 -22.41 8.15 7.27
C SER A 237 -22.18 7.96 5.76
N VAL A 238 -22.54 8.95 4.92
CA VAL A 238 -22.47 8.79 3.47
C VAL A 238 -21.02 8.76 2.97
N SER A 239 -20.10 9.49 3.61
CA SER A 239 -18.66 9.42 3.28
C SER A 239 -18.01 8.08 3.64
N THR A 240 -18.46 7.42 4.72
CA THR A 240 -17.99 6.08 5.11
C THR A 240 -18.74 4.93 4.43
N ALA A 241 -19.78 5.23 3.63
CA ALA A 241 -20.71 4.21 3.11
C ALA A 241 -20.07 3.20 2.14
N THR A 242 -18.96 3.50 1.47
CA THR A 242 -18.29 2.52 0.59
C THR A 242 -17.42 1.52 1.35
N LEU A 243 -17.08 1.83 2.61
CA LEU A 243 -16.38 0.92 3.52
C LEU A 243 -17.39 -0.08 4.13
N ARG A 244 -18.54 0.45 4.56
CA ARG A 244 -19.65 -0.26 5.23
C ARG A 244 -20.55 -1.05 4.28
N TYR A 245 -20.71 -0.63 3.03
CA TYR A 245 -21.48 -1.36 2.01
C TYR A 245 -20.56 -1.82 0.87
N PRO A 246 -20.32 -3.14 0.72
CA PRO A 246 -19.31 -3.64 -0.23
C PRO A 246 -19.69 -3.30 -1.68
N SER A 247 -18.77 -2.64 -2.37
CA SER A 247 -18.88 -2.24 -3.76
C SER A 247 -17.71 -2.79 -4.61
N TYR A 248 -17.59 -2.39 -5.87
CA TYR A 248 -16.52 -2.86 -6.75
C TYR A 248 -15.20 -2.06 -6.64
N MET A 249 -15.21 -0.86 -6.03
CA MET A 249 -14.05 0.05 -5.95
C MET A 249 -14.10 0.91 -4.67
N ASN A 250 -12.95 1.34 -4.16
CA ASN A 250 -12.83 2.24 -2.99
C ASN A 250 -13.55 1.69 -1.74
N ASN A 251 -13.27 0.43 -1.40
CA ASN A 251 -13.82 -0.28 -0.23
C ASN A 251 -12.89 -0.19 1.01
N ASP A 252 -11.86 0.63 0.90
CA ASP A 252 -10.73 0.86 1.80
C ASP A 252 -10.50 2.37 1.89
N LEU A 253 -10.16 2.88 3.08
CA LEU A 253 -9.94 4.31 3.31
C LEU A 253 -8.77 4.85 2.47
N ILE A 254 -7.72 4.04 2.27
CA ILE A 254 -6.61 4.35 1.35
C ILE A 254 -7.12 4.59 -0.08
N GLY A 255 -7.95 3.69 -0.60
CA GLY A 255 -8.55 3.80 -1.94
C GLY A 255 -9.54 4.97 -2.08
N LEU A 256 -10.09 5.46 -0.97
CA LEU A 256 -10.98 6.62 -0.91
C LEU A 256 -10.20 7.95 -0.90
N ILE A 257 -9.12 8.03 -0.11
CA ILE A 257 -8.31 9.24 0.08
C ILE A 257 -7.32 9.48 -1.06
N ALA A 258 -6.56 8.47 -1.49
CA ALA A 258 -5.44 8.65 -2.43
C ALA A 258 -5.83 9.31 -3.78
N PRO A 259 -7.02 9.07 -4.39
CA PRO A 259 -7.43 9.75 -5.61
C PRO A 259 -7.98 11.17 -5.39
N LEU A 260 -8.28 11.54 -4.14
CA LEU A 260 -8.75 12.88 -3.76
C LEU A 260 -7.59 13.84 -3.46
N ILE A 261 -6.44 13.32 -3.03
CA ILE A 261 -5.35 14.10 -2.44
C ILE A 261 -4.04 13.79 -3.18
N PRO A 262 -3.83 14.35 -4.38
CA PRO A 262 -2.62 14.09 -5.19
C PRO A 262 -1.37 14.81 -4.66
N THR A 263 -1.52 15.80 -3.78
CA THR A 263 -0.43 16.51 -3.11
C THR A 263 -0.68 16.55 -1.59
N PRO A 264 0.22 15.98 -0.75
CA PRO A 264 -0.09 15.71 0.67
C PRO A 264 -0.46 16.92 1.54
N ARG A 265 -0.05 18.14 1.20
CA ARG A 265 -0.43 19.36 1.97
C ARG A 265 -1.80 19.92 1.59
N LEU A 266 -2.30 19.62 0.39
CA LEU A 266 -3.59 20.12 -0.11
C LEU A 266 -4.71 19.12 0.19
N HIS A 267 -4.85 18.74 1.46
CA HIS A 267 -5.69 17.62 1.91
C HIS A 267 -7.03 18.05 2.53
N PHE A 268 -7.39 19.33 2.47
CA PHE A 268 -8.65 19.86 2.99
C PHE A 268 -9.77 19.70 1.95
N LEU A 269 -10.79 18.91 2.30
CA LEU A 269 -11.89 18.53 1.43
C LEU A 269 -13.16 19.32 1.77
N MET A 270 -13.77 19.92 0.75
CA MET A 270 -15.09 20.53 0.83
C MET A 270 -16.17 19.45 0.62
N THR A 271 -17.20 19.46 1.46
CA THR A 271 -18.38 18.60 1.31
C THR A 271 -19.53 19.31 0.60
N GLY A 272 -20.29 18.59 -0.22
CA GLY A 272 -21.58 19.05 -0.75
C GLY A 272 -22.57 17.89 -0.89
N TYR A 273 -23.85 18.11 -0.59
CA TYR A 273 -24.83 17.02 -0.45
C TYR A 273 -26.13 17.31 -1.20
N THR A 274 -26.80 16.26 -1.69
CA THR A 274 -28.12 16.38 -2.31
C THR A 274 -28.92 15.06 -2.20
N PRO A 275 -30.25 15.09 -1.99
CA PRO A 275 -31.10 16.27 -1.83
C PRO A 275 -30.94 16.99 -0.49
N LEU A 276 -31.36 18.25 -0.46
CA LEU A 276 -31.49 19.10 0.73
C LEU A 276 -32.90 19.69 0.67
N THR A 277 -33.83 18.95 1.28
CA THR A 277 -35.29 19.14 1.33
C THR A 277 -35.82 18.41 2.56
N THR A 278 -36.93 18.85 3.14
CA THR A 278 -37.63 18.13 4.22
C THR A 278 -38.60 17.10 3.67
N ASP A 279 -38.94 16.07 4.45
CA ASP A 279 -39.82 14.97 4.01
C ASP A 279 -41.25 15.41 3.64
N GLN A 280 -41.65 16.64 4.01
CA GLN A 280 -42.96 17.20 3.70
C GLN A 280 -43.10 17.63 2.22
N GLU A 281 -42.01 17.96 1.52
CA GLU A 281 -42.07 18.39 0.10
C GLU A 281 -42.08 17.23 -0.91
N VAL A 282 -41.91 15.99 -0.43
CA VAL A 282 -41.63 14.77 -1.21
C VAL A 282 -42.65 14.53 -2.33
N ALA A 283 -43.92 14.87 -2.12
CA ALA A 283 -45.01 14.67 -3.09
C ALA A 283 -44.79 15.38 -4.45
N SER A 284 -43.90 16.38 -4.52
CA SER A 284 -43.61 17.15 -5.74
C SER A 284 -42.39 16.67 -6.54
N VAL A 285 -41.56 15.79 -5.97
CA VAL A 285 -40.21 15.55 -6.48
C VAL A 285 -40.22 14.61 -7.70
N ARG A 286 -40.13 15.22 -8.90
CA ARG A 286 -39.87 14.52 -10.18
C ARG A 286 -38.80 13.44 -10.02
N LYS A 287 -39.00 12.28 -10.70
CA LYS A 287 -38.04 11.17 -10.85
C LYS A 287 -36.62 11.72 -11.11
N THR A 288 -35.82 11.82 -10.05
CA THR A 288 -34.53 12.50 -10.08
C THR A 288 -33.47 11.55 -10.66
N THR A 289 -32.78 11.99 -11.72
CA THR A 289 -31.78 11.16 -12.40
C THR A 289 -30.39 11.32 -11.78
N VAL A 290 -29.50 10.36 -12.04
CA VAL A 290 -28.06 10.42 -11.69
C VAL A 290 -27.43 11.75 -12.16
N LEU A 291 -27.76 12.18 -13.37
CA LEU A 291 -27.27 13.44 -13.94
C LEU A 291 -27.80 14.67 -13.20
N ASP A 292 -29.02 14.62 -12.66
CA ASP A 292 -29.56 15.73 -11.85
C ASP A 292 -28.91 15.78 -10.47
N VAL A 293 -28.61 14.62 -9.86
CA VAL A 293 -27.82 14.52 -8.61
C VAL A 293 -26.44 15.12 -8.82
N MET A 294 -25.66 14.63 -9.80
CA MET A 294 -24.30 15.12 -10.05
C MET A 294 -24.28 16.61 -10.47
N ARG A 295 -25.28 17.09 -11.23
CA ARG A 295 -25.40 18.51 -11.58
C ARG A 295 -25.76 19.38 -10.37
N ARG A 296 -26.54 18.86 -9.41
CA ARG A 296 -26.85 19.55 -8.14
C ARG A 296 -25.63 19.61 -7.23
N LEU A 297 -24.81 18.56 -7.16
CA LEU A 297 -23.61 18.54 -6.32
C LEU A 297 -22.60 19.63 -6.69
N LEU A 298 -22.44 19.94 -7.97
CA LEU A 298 -21.60 21.05 -8.46
C LEU A 298 -22.19 22.46 -8.22
N GLN A 299 -23.36 22.62 -7.59
CA GLN A 299 -23.95 23.94 -7.33
C GLN A 299 -23.51 24.48 -5.97
N PRO A 300 -22.96 25.71 -5.88
CA PRO A 300 -22.50 26.30 -4.62
C PRO A 300 -23.53 26.29 -3.49
N LYS A 301 -24.84 26.41 -3.81
CA LYS A 301 -25.95 26.34 -2.85
C LYS A 301 -26.20 24.97 -2.19
N ASN A 302 -25.44 23.94 -2.58
CA ASN A 302 -25.44 22.61 -1.96
C ASN A 302 -24.07 22.28 -1.32
N MET A 303 -23.10 23.21 -1.37
CA MET A 303 -21.81 23.09 -0.69
C MET A 303 -21.95 23.50 0.77
N MET A 304 -21.40 22.67 1.66
CA MET A 304 -21.42 22.81 3.12
C MET A 304 -20.18 23.56 3.63
N VAL A 305 -19.64 24.46 2.81
CA VAL A 305 -18.47 25.31 3.11
C VAL A 305 -18.66 26.70 2.49
N SER A 306 -18.51 27.77 3.28
CA SER A 306 -18.78 29.16 2.88
C SER A 306 -17.58 29.87 2.27
N THR A 307 -17.19 29.47 1.06
CA THR A 307 -16.14 30.17 0.30
C THR A 307 -16.75 31.29 -0.56
N PRO A 308 -16.35 32.57 -0.40
CA PRO A 308 -16.74 33.62 -1.34
C PRO A 308 -16.16 33.33 -2.74
N LEU A 309 -16.82 33.77 -3.81
CA LEU A 309 -16.22 33.76 -5.15
C LEU A 309 -15.59 35.13 -5.40
N ASP A 310 -14.31 35.26 -5.05
CA ASP A 310 -13.52 36.42 -5.43
C ASP A 310 -13.33 36.46 -6.95
N ARG A 311 -13.82 37.52 -7.59
CA ARG A 311 -13.92 37.60 -9.06
C ARG A 311 -12.57 37.68 -9.77
N ASN A 312 -11.50 37.95 -9.02
CA ASN A 312 -10.17 38.20 -9.55
C ASN A 312 -9.28 36.92 -9.56
N THR A 313 -9.66 35.88 -8.82
CA THR A 313 -8.83 34.67 -8.62
C THR A 313 -9.55 33.43 -9.17
N GLN A 314 -8.96 32.79 -10.19
CA GLN A 314 -9.56 31.59 -10.79
C GLN A 314 -9.26 30.34 -9.97
N HIS A 315 -10.08 30.12 -8.93
CA HIS A 315 -10.07 28.86 -8.18
C HIS A 315 -10.53 27.67 -9.02
N CYS A 316 -10.03 26.48 -8.70
CA CYS A 316 -10.25 25.28 -9.49
C CYS A 316 -10.30 24.00 -8.63
N TYR A 317 -10.89 22.94 -9.19
CA TYR A 317 -10.91 21.61 -8.60
C TYR A 317 -9.58 20.88 -8.88
N ILE A 318 -8.94 20.42 -7.82
CA ILE A 318 -7.85 19.44 -7.86
C ILE A 318 -8.45 18.05 -8.12
N SER A 319 -9.53 17.70 -7.39
CA SER A 319 -10.23 16.42 -7.54
C SER A 319 -11.70 16.51 -7.11
N ILE A 320 -12.51 15.55 -7.57
CA ILE A 320 -13.88 15.35 -7.11
C ILE A 320 -14.17 13.85 -6.99
N LEU A 321 -14.70 13.40 -5.85
CA LEU A 321 -15.35 12.09 -5.68
C LEU A 321 -16.84 12.31 -5.40
N ASN A 322 -17.71 11.70 -6.19
CA ASN A 322 -19.15 11.66 -5.93
C ASN A 322 -19.52 10.26 -5.40
N ILE A 323 -19.95 10.16 -4.15
CA ILE A 323 -20.55 8.94 -3.60
C ILE A 323 -22.05 9.03 -3.85
N ILE A 324 -22.57 8.21 -4.75
CA ILE A 324 -24.00 8.18 -5.12
C ILE A 324 -24.64 6.97 -4.48
N GLN A 325 -25.73 7.19 -3.74
CA GLN A 325 -26.45 6.18 -2.97
C GLN A 325 -27.83 5.89 -3.56
N GLY A 326 -28.12 4.61 -3.81
CA GLY A 326 -29.44 4.13 -4.22
C GLY A 326 -29.40 3.27 -5.47
N GLU A 327 -30.57 3.01 -6.07
CA GLU A 327 -30.68 2.20 -7.28
C GLU A 327 -30.21 2.99 -8.51
N VAL A 328 -28.96 2.73 -8.94
CA VAL A 328 -28.29 3.45 -10.02
C VAL A 328 -27.74 2.50 -11.08
N ASP A 329 -28.15 2.71 -12.33
CA ASP A 329 -27.59 2.08 -13.52
C ASP A 329 -26.20 2.68 -13.84
N PRO A 330 -25.11 1.88 -13.83
CA PRO A 330 -23.76 2.36 -14.14
C PRO A 330 -23.61 3.00 -15.53
N THR A 331 -24.43 2.62 -16.52
CA THR A 331 -24.38 3.25 -17.85
C THR A 331 -24.85 4.71 -17.82
N GLN A 332 -25.74 5.06 -16.89
CA GLN A 332 -26.18 6.45 -16.67
C GLN A 332 -25.11 7.28 -15.97
N VAL A 333 -24.27 6.68 -15.11
CA VAL A 333 -23.14 7.34 -14.47
C VAL A 333 -22.12 7.80 -15.53
N HIS A 334 -21.74 6.91 -16.45
CA HIS A 334 -20.80 7.25 -17.52
C HIS A 334 -21.33 8.38 -18.43
N LYS A 335 -22.59 8.27 -18.86
CA LYS A 335 -23.28 9.32 -19.63
C LYS A 335 -23.39 10.65 -18.86
N SER A 336 -23.45 10.60 -17.53
CA SER A 336 -23.49 11.80 -16.67
C SER A 336 -22.12 12.47 -16.57
N LEU A 337 -21.06 11.69 -16.33
CA LEU A 337 -19.68 12.17 -16.33
C LEU A 337 -19.27 12.81 -17.66
N GLN A 338 -19.64 12.18 -18.78
CA GLN A 338 -19.40 12.74 -20.12
C GLN A 338 -20.04 14.12 -20.27
N ARG A 339 -21.33 14.25 -19.95
CA ARG A 339 -22.07 15.53 -20.03
C ARG A 339 -21.53 16.62 -19.10
N ILE A 340 -20.90 16.26 -17.98
CA ILE A 340 -20.24 17.21 -17.06
C ILE A 340 -18.95 17.76 -17.69
N ARG A 341 -18.16 16.90 -18.33
CA ARG A 341 -16.93 17.27 -19.06
C ARG A 341 -17.23 18.10 -20.30
N GLU A 342 -18.17 17.66 -21.15
CA GLU A 342 -18.59 18.37 -22.38
C GLU A 342 -19.05 19.80 -22.11
N ARG A 343 -19.83 19.99 -21.03
CA ARG A 343 -20.36 21.30 -20.63
C ARG A 343 -19.39 22.15 -19.79
N LYS A 344 -18.18 21.64 -19.49
CA LYS A 344 -17.18 22.28 -18.63
C LYS A 344 -17.77 22.85 -17.32
N MET A 345 -18.69 22.10 -16.67
CA MET A 345 -19.42 22.58 -15.47
C MET A 345 -18.56 22.65 -14.19
N ALA A 346 -17.26 22.32 -14.29
CA ALA A 346 -16.26 22.50 -13.25
C ALA A 346 -14.92 22.82 -13.93
N GLN A 347 -14.21 23.82 -13.40
CA GLN A 347 -12.84 24.19 -13.82
C GLN A 347 -11.85 23.37 -13.00
N PHE A 348 -10.91 22.68 -13.66
CA PHE A 348 -9.89 21.85 -13.01
C PHE A 348 -8.51 22.51 -13.06
N ILE A 349 -7.59 22.01 -12.23
CA ILE A 349 -6.17 22.36 -12.26
C ILE A 349 -5.58 22.31 -13.69
N PRO A 350 -4.76 23.31 -14.11
CA PRO A 350 -4.19 23.34 -15.46
C PRO A 350 -3.00 22.40 -15.65
N TRP A 351 -2.36 21.96 -14.56
CA TRP A 351 -1.14 21.16 -14.55
C TRP A 351 -1.39 19.64 -14.45
N GLY A 352 -2.66 19.20 -14.43
CA GLY A 352 -3.03 17.79 -14.28
C GLY A 352 -4.36 17.41 -14.96
N PRO A 353 -4.65 16.11 -15.12
CA PRO A 353 -5.90 15.65 -15.73
C PRO A 353 -7.09 15.83 -14.76
N ALA A 354 -8.27 16.16 -15.31
CA ALA A 354 -9.49 16.38 -14.54
C ALA A 354 -10.00 15.10 -13.82
N SER A 355 -9.61 14.95 -12.55
CA SER A 355 -10.01 13.83 -11.69
C SER A 355 -11.46 14.01 -11.21
N ILE A 356 -12.37 13.24 -11.82
CA ILE A 356 -13.75 13.06 -11.35
C ILE A 356 -13.98 11.56 -11.18
N GLN A 357 -14.13 11.12 -9.94
CA GLN A 357 -14.53 9.77 -9.58
C GLN A 357 -16.01 9.71 -9.19
N VAL A 358 -16.59 8.52 -9.34
CA VAL A 358 -17.92 8.19 -8.83
C VAL A 358 -17.86 6.82 -8.16
N ALA A 359 -18.19 6.77 -6.88
CA ALA A 359 -18.44 5.52 -6.17
C ALA A 359 -19.96 5.30 -6.08
N LEU A 360 -20.39 4.05 -6.24
CA LEU A 360 -21.78 3.65 -6.10
C LEU A 360 -21.94 2.82 -4.82
N SER A 361 -22.78 3.30 -3.92
CA SER A 361 -23.14 2.60 -2.69
C SER A 361 -24.63 2.25 -2.70
N LYS A 362 -25.00 1.14 -2.06
CA LYS A 362 -26.39 0.88 -1.73
C LYS A 362 -26.83 1.83 -0.61
N LYS A 363 -28.14 1.93 -0.38
CA LYS A 363 -28.66 2.44 0.89
C LYS A 363 -28.83 1.28 1.87
N SER A 364 -28.91 1.58 3.16
CA SER A 364 -29.42 0.62 4.15
C SER A 364 -30.78 0.08 3.69
N PRO A 365 -31.04 -1.24 3.77
CA PRO A 365 -32.36 -1.81 3.50
C PRO A 365 -33.37 -1.49 4.61
N TYR A 366 -32.91 -1.15 5.82
CA TYR A 366 -33.75 -0.95 7.01
C TYR A 366 -34.35 0.47 7.06
N ILE A 367 -33.65 1.47 6.49
CA ILE A 367 -34.13 2.86 6.47
C ILE A 367 -34.99 3.14 5.23
N GLN A 368 -36.29 3.28 5.45
CA GLN A 368 -37.20 3.79 4.41
C GLN A 368 -36.83 5.24 4.05
N SER A 369 -36.47 5.47 2.79
CA SER A 369 -35.98 6.75 2.28
C SER A 369 -36.85 7.26 1.15
N ALA A 370 -37.56 8.37 1.36
CA ALA A 370 -38.42 9.04 0.37
C ALA A 370 -37.72 9.31 -0.99
N HIS A 371 -36.40 9.50 -0.99
CA HIS A 371 -35.61 9.77 -2.18
C HIS A 371 -34.88 8.52 -2.70
N ARG A 372 -35.26 8.04 -3.89
CA ARG A 372 -34.64 6.84 -4.54
C ARG A 372 -33.13 6.96 -4.77
N VAL A 373 -32.62 8.18 -4.99
CA VAL A 373 -31.19 8.45 -5.16
C VAL A 373 -30.79 9.68 -4.34
N SER A 374 -29.70 9.58 -3.61
CA SER A 374 -28.97 10.70 -2.96
C SER A 374 -27.51 10.69 -3.39
N GLY A 375 -26.77 11.76 -3.10
CA GLY A 375 -25.34 11.83 -3.36
C GLY A 375 -24.62 12.78 -2.43
N LEU A 376 -23.38 12.44 -2.11
CA LEU A 376 -22.39 13.28 -1.45
C LEU A 376 -21.24 13.53 -2.43
N MET A 377 -20.72 14.75 -2.44
CA MET A 377 -19.49 15.13 -3.11
C MET A 377 -18.43 15.45 -2.06
N LEU A 378 -17.28 14.79 -2.19
CA LEU A 378 -16.02 15.20 -1.57
C LEU A 378 -15.19 15.87 -2.67
N ALA A 379 -14.84 17.14 -2.49
CA ALA A 379 -14.16 17.94 -3.50
C ALA A 379 -12.91 18.60 -2.91
N ASN A 380 -11.77 18.38 -3.56
CA ASN A 380 -10.54 19.12 -3.29
C ASN A 380 -10.50 20.32 -4.22
N HIS A 381 -10.65 21.54 -3.69
CA HIS A 381 -10.90 22.75 -4.47
C HIS A 381 -10.21 23.96 -3.84
N THR A 382 -9.46 24.71 -4.65
CA THR A 382 -8.48 25.69 -4.10
C THR A 382 -9.10 26.86 -3.35
N ASN A 383 -10.39 27.15 -3.55
CA ASN A 383 -11.10 28.22 -2.80
C ASN A 383 -11.26 27.92 -1.29
N ILE A 384 -10.86 26.72 -0.82
CA ILE A 384 -10.76 26.46 0.62
C ILE A 384 -9.76 27.41 1.31
N SER A 385 -8.78 27.95 0.58
CA SER A 385 -7.82 28.95 1.08
C SER A 385 -8.50 30.18 1.69
N ALA A 386 -9.69 30.57 1.21
CA ALA A 386 -10.42 31.73 1.71
C ALA A 386 -10.81 31.60 3.20
N LEU A 387 -11.02 30.38 3.71
CA LEU A 387 -11.25 30.15 5.14
C LEU A 387 -9.98 30.37 5.96
N PHE A 388 -8.84 29.88 5.47
CA PHE A 388 -7.55 30.04 6.14
C PHE A 388 -7.11 31.51 6.13
N GLU A 389 -7.26 32.20 5.01
CA GLU A 389 -7.07 33.65 4.90
C GLU A 389 -7.95 34.42 5.90
N ARG A 390 -9.24 34.07 6.03
CA ARG A 390 -10.13 34.73 6.99
C ARG A 390 -9.69 34.47 8.43
N THR A 391 -9.24 33.25 8.73
CA THR A 391 -8.68 32.88 10.04
C THR A 391 -7.39 33.66 10.35
N LEU A 392 -6.48 33.78 9.37
CA LEU A 392 -5.26 34.59 9.46
C LEU A 392 -5.58 36.09 9.67
N LYS A 393 -6.54 36.63 8.92
CA LYS A 393 -7.00 38.04 9.06
C LYS A 393 -7.63 38.30 10.44
N GLN A 394 -8.32 37.33 11.03
CA GLN A 394 -8.84 37.40 12.40
C GLN A 394 -7.72 37.29 13.46
N TYR A 395 -6.78 36.34 13.30
CA TYR A 395 -5.60 36.20 14.15
C TYR A 395 -4.77 37.48 14.18
N ASP A 396 -4.40 38.03 13.02
CA ASP A 396 -3.58 39.25 12.90
C ASP A 396 -4.21 40.42 13.65
N LYS A 397 -5.54 40.55 13.63
CA LYS A 397 -6.29 41.61 14.31
C LYS A 397 -6.20 41.53 15.84
N LEU A 398 -6.04 40.32 16.40
CA LEU A 398 -5.81 40.09 17.83
C LEU A 398 -4.31 40.17 18.18
N ARG A 399 -3.43 39.49 17.42
CA ARG A 399 -1.98 39.43 17.63
C ARG A 399 -1.34 40.81 17.59
N LYS A 400 -1.72 41.69 16.65
CA LYS A 400 -1.26 43.10 16.56
C LYS A 400 -1.71 43.98 17.74
N ARG A 401 -2.53 43.46 18.66
CA ARG A 401 -3.02 44.15 19.87
C ARG A 401 -2.65 43.39 21.15
N GLU A 402 -1.89 42.28 21.04
CA GLU A 402 -1.58 41.32 22.11
C GLU A 402 -2.82 40.83 22.90
N ALA A 403 -4.00 40.84 22.27
CA ALA A 403 -5.28 40.65 22.96
C ALA A 403 -5.46 39.22 23.48
N PHE A 404 -5.89 39.08 24.74
CA PHE A 404 -6.23 37.81 25.41
C PHE A 404 -5.09 36.78 25.57
N LEU A 405 -3.84 37.13 25.25
CA LEU A 405 -2.67 36.23 25.33
C LEU A 405 -2.28 35.82 26.76
N GLU A 406 -2.75 36.54 27.78
CA GLU A 406 -2.36 36.33 29.18
C GLU A 406 -2.78 34.96 29.75
N GLN A 407 -3.85 34.36 29.22
CA GLN A 407 -4.23 32.99 29.59
C GLN A 407 -3.41 31.92 28.86
N PHE A 408 -2.77 32.26 27.74
CA PHE A 408 -1.83 31.35 27.04
C PHE A 408 -0.47 31.35 27.75
N ARG A 409 0.06 32.54 28.12
CA ARG A 409 1.35 32.73 28.80
C ARG A 409 1.53 31.97 30.12
N LYS A 410 0.44 31.53 30.75
CA LYS A 410 0.45 30.72 31.99
C LYS A 410 0.85 29.27 31.75
N GLU A 411 0.67 28.76 30.54
CA GLU A 411 1.05 27.41 30.16
C GLU A 411 2.49 27.39 29.65
N ALA A 412 3.24 26.33 29.98
CA ALA A 412 4.70 26.28 29.78
C ALA A 412 5.13 26.61 28.34
N MET A 413 4.36 26.15 27.35
CA MET A 413 4.62 26.36 25.90
C MET A 413 4.66 27.84 25.48
N PHE A 414 4.00 28.74 26.20
CA PHE A 414 3.93 30.18 25.88
C PHE A 414 4.50 31.09 26.98
N SER A 415 5.14 30.50 27.99
CA SER A 415 5.67 31.22 29.16
C SER A 415 6.97 31.98 28.88
N SER A 416 7.81 31.48 27.97
CA SER A 416 9.09 32.08 27.59
C SER A 416 9.03 32.91 26.30
N SER A 417 8.21 32.51 25.33
CA SER A 417 8.04 33.18 24.05
C SER A 417 6.69 32.84 23.41
N LEU A 418 6.34 33.51 22.31
CA LEU A 418 5.09 33.29 21.57
C LEU A 418 5.33 32.64 20.20
N ASP A 419 6.53 32.13 19.97
CA ASP A 419 7.04 31.71 18.65
C ASP A 419 6.20 30.58 18.03
N GLU A 420 5.53 29.77 18.84
CA GLU A 420 4.62 28.73 18.37
C GLU A 420 3.36 29.31 17.68
N LEU A 421 2.84 30.47 18.13
CA LEU A 421 1.73 31.15 17.46
C LEU A 421 2.17 31.69 16.09
N ASP A 422 3.32 32.34 16.04
CA ASP A 422 3.80 32.99 14.82
C ASP A 422 4.33 31.94 13.81
N SER A 423 4.94 30.84 14.28
CA SER A 423 5.19 29.61 13.51
C SER A 423 3.91 28.97 12.97
N SER A 424 2.83 28.95 13.75
CA SER A 424 1.51 28.50 13.26
C SER A 424 0.99 29.41 12.17
N ARG A 425 1.21 30.72 12.29
CA ARG A 425 0.84 31.70 11.27
C ARG A 425 1.59 31.48 9.96
N GLU A 426 2.88 31.19 10.02
CA GLU A 426 3.70 30.90 8.84
C GLU A 426 3.27 29.61 8.12
N VAL A 427 3.04 28.52 8.86
CA VAL A 427 2.61 27.24 8.27
C VAL A 427 1.25 27.38 7.55
N VAL A 428 0.31 28.12 8.14
CA VAL A 428 -1.00 28.35 7.52
C VAL A 428 -0.94 29.37 6.37
N GLN A 429 0.01 30.32 6.41
CA GLN A 429 0.30 31.18 5.26
C GLN A 429 0.86 30.37 4.07
N GLN A 430 1.87 29.53 4.31
CA GLN A 430 2.45 28.66 3.27
C GLN A 430 1.40 27.72 2.63
N LEU A 431 0.42 27.26 3.40
CA LEU A 431 -0.72 26.49 2.90
C LEU A 431 -1.62 27.32 1.96
N VAL A 432 -1.94 28.57 2.32
CA VAL A 432 -2.68 29.50 1.45
C VAL A 432 -1.90 29.76 0.17
N ASP A 433 -0.62 30.07 0.28
CA ASP A 433 0.26 30.37 -0.85
C ASP A 433 0.37 29.17 -1.80
N GLU A 434 0.42 27.94 -1.28
CA GLU A 434 0.40 26.71 -2.08
C GLU A 434 -0.96 26.46 -2.75
N TYR A 435 -2.08 26.69 -2.07
CA TYR A 435 -3.41 26.60 -2.69
C TYR A 435 -3.61 27.63 -3.81
N VAL A 436 -3.02 28.82 -3.70
CA VAL A 436 -2.99 29.83 -4.77
C VAL A 436 -2.08 29.37 -5.92
N ALA A 437 -0.87 28.91 -5.63
CA ALA A 437 0.05 28.37 -6.63
C ALA A 437 -0.55 27.16 -7.39
N ALA A 438 -1.34 26.32 -6.73
CA ALA A 438 -2.03 25.19 -7.35
C ALA A 438 -3.06 25.61 -8.43
N THR A 439 -3.43 26.89 -8.53
CA THR A 439 -4.26 27.40 -9.63
C THR A 439 -3.48 27.66 -10.93
N THR A 440 -2.15 27.83 -10.88
CA THR A 440 -1.33 28.23 -12.03
C THR A 440 -0.67 27.04 -12.74
N PRO A 441 -0.37 27.12 -14.06
CA PRO A 441 0.29 26.02 -14.78
C PRO A 441 1.70 25.69 -14.28
N ASP A 442 2.38 26.63 -13.63
CA ASP A 442 3.77 26.49 -13.18
C ASP A 442 3.91 25.88 -11.76
N TYR A 443 2.81 25.44 -11.14
CA TYR A 443 2.80 24.77 -9.83
C TYR A 443 3.84 23.65 -9.68
N LEU A 444 4.01 22.82 -10.72
CA LEU A 444 5.02 21.73 -10.74
C LEU A 444 6.47 22.25 -10.65
N SER A 445 6.72 23.51 -11.01
CA SER A 445 8.01 24.20 -10.86
C SER A 445 8.08 25.06 -9.59
N TRP A 446 6.93 25.47 -9.02
CA TRP A 446 6.85 26.25 -7.78
C TRP A 446 7.52 25.50 -6.62
N GLY A 447 7.18 24.22 -6.41
CA GLY A 447 7.80 23.39 -5.38
C GLY A 447 9.32 23.23 -5.53
N LEU A 448 9.83 23.22 -6.77
CA LEU A 448 11.26 23.21 -7.05
C LEU A 448 11.91 24.56 -6.71
N ARG A 449 11.29 25.70 -7.08
CA ARG A 449 11.79 27.04 -6.76
C ARG A 449 11.91 27.24 -5.24
N SER A 450 10.91 26.83 -4.46
CA SER A 450 10.97 26.90 -2.99
C SER A 450 12.13 26.10 -2.40
N PHE A 451 12.44 24.93 -2.99
CA PHE A 451 13.57 24.10 -2.58
C PHE A 451 14.93 24.72 -2.95
N TYR A 452 15.05 25.32 -4.14
CA TYR A 452 16.24 26.07 -4.55
C TYR A 452 16.47 27.32 -3.69
N HIS A 453 15.43 28.05 -3.30
CA HIS A 453 15.56 29.24 -2.46
C HIS A 453 16.02 28.90 -1.04
N LEU A 454 15.59 27.74 -0.50
CA LEU A 454 16.13 27.19 0.75
C LEU A 454 17.63 26.84 0.62
N LEU A 455 18.00 26.20 -0.50
CA LEU A 455 19.39 25.84 -0.79
C LEU A 455 20.30 27.07 -0.93
N GLU A 456 19.87 28.12 -1.63
CA GLU A 456 20.69 29.34 -1.74
C GLU A 456 20.85 30.03 -0.37
N ASN A 457 19.80 30.10 0.46
CA ASN A 457 19.90 30.64 1.82
C ASN A 457 20.85 29.83 2.73
N VAL A 458 20.91 28.49 2.57
CA VAL A 458 21.88 27.64 3.30
C VAL A 458 23.30 27.81 2.76
N ILE A 459 23.46 27.98 1.45
CA ILE A 459 24.76 28.18 0.79
C ILE A 459 25.38 29.56 1.11
N GLU A 460 24.57 30.59 1.42
CA GLU A 460 25.08 31.89 1.88
C GLU A 460 25.50 31.90 3.35
N MET A 461 25.00 30.98 4.20
CA MET A 461 25.40 30.89 5.61
C MET A 461 26.80 30.27 5.79
N ASP A 462 27.13 29.20 5.06
CA ASP A 462 28.44 28.53 5.14
C ASP A 462 29.45 29.14 4.15
N GLY A 463 30.10 30.23 4.57
CA GLY A 463 31.02 31.05 3.76
C GLY A 463 32.36 30.42 3.32
N VAL A 464 32.39 29.15 2.92
CA VAL A 464 33.58 28.44 2.43
C VAL A 464 33.33 27.81 1.04
N ILE A 465 33.57 28.58 -0.01
CA ILE A 465 33.37 28.15 -1.40
C ILE A 465 34.37 27.06 -1.79
N GLN A 466 33.93 25.79 -1.84
CA GLN A 466 34.70 24.72 -2.48
C GLN A 466 34.67 24.84 -4.01
N PRO A 467 35.83 24.74 -4.71
CA PRO A 467 35.88 24.86 -6.18
C PRO A 467 35.00 23.86 -6.95
N ARG A 468 34.69 22.68 -6.38
CA ARG A 468 33.90 21.62 -7.02
C ARG A 468 32.44 22.00 -7.32
N LEU A 469 31.87 23.00 -6.63
CA LEU A 469 30.48 23.43 -6.86
C LEU A 469 30.32 24.34 -8.10
N ARG A 470 31.41 24.97 -8.58
CA ARG A 470 31.36 25.85 -9.77
C ARG A 470 31.03 25.09 -11.07
N SER A 471 31.48 23.85 -11.23
CA SER A 471 31.17 23.05 -12.41
C SER A 471 29.72 22.58 -12.44
N GLN A 472 29.15 22.20 -11.29
CA GLN A 472 27.72 21.87 -11.20
C GLN A 472 26.82 23.08 -11.51
N ARG A 473 27.19 24.29 -11.06
CA ARG A 473 26.47 25.54 -11.39
C ARG A 473 26.55 25.94 -12.88
N LEU A 474 27.45 25.32 -13.66
CA LEU A 474 27.52 25.43 -15.13
C LEU A 474 26.56 24.44 -15.80
N VAL A 475 26.65 23.14 -15.47
CA VAL A 475 25.79 22.08 -16.02
C VAL A 475 24.30 22.34 -15.75
N LEU A 476 23.96 22.80 -14.54
CA LEU A 476 22.58 23.20 -14.20
C LEU A 476 22.07 24.39 -15.03
N ARG A 477 22.97 25.27 -15.47
CA ARG A 477 22.62 26.42 -16.33
C ARG A 477 22.31 25.96 -17.75
N GLU A 478 23.09 25.01 -18.28
CA GLU A 478 22.86 24.39 -19.60
C GLU A 478 21.55 23.59 -19.65
N LEU A 479 21.22 22.86 -18.59
CA LEU A 479 19.93 22.17 -18.45
C LEU A 479 18.76 23.18 -18.44
N SER A 480 18.91 24.33 -17.77
CA SER A 480 17.90 25.39 -17.79
C SER A 480 17.68 25.99 -19.19
N THR A 481 18.72 26.16 -20.02
CA THR A 481 18.56 26.60 -21.42
C THR A 481 17.97 25.51 -22.31
N GLN A 482 18.26 24.23 -22.06
CA GLN A 482 17.67 23.13 -22.85
C GLN A 482 16.15 23.02 -22.64
N VAL A 483 15.65 23.15 -21.40
CA VAL A 483 14.20 23.14 -21.13
C VAL A 483 13.50 24.34 -21.79
N SER A 484 14.11 25.52 -21.74
CA SER A 484 13.55 26.74 -22.36
C SER A 484 13.50 26.68 -23.90
N ASN A 485 14.29 25.82 -24.54
CA ASN A 485 14.38 25.72 -26.00
C ASN A 485 13.39 24.72 -26.64
N GLN A 486 12.56 24.01 -25.86
CA GLN A 486 11.58 23.05 -26.41
C GLN A 486 10.15 23.62 -26.58
N GLN A 487 9.88 24.87 -26.14
CA GLN A 487 8.53 25.46 -26.15
C GLN A 487 8.29 26.55 -27.22
N THR A 488 8.97 26.51 -28.38
CA THR A 488 8.79 27.51 -29.46
C THR A 488 8.69 26.92 -30.87
N LYS A 489 7.57 26.25 -31.19
CA LYS A 489 7.14 25.99 -32.58
C LYS A 489 5.61 26.05 -32.77
N HIS A 490 5.05 27.24 -32.95
CA HIS A 490 4.18 27.61 -34.08
C HIS A 490 4.02 29.15 -34.12
N PRO A 491 3.64 29.77 -35.26
CA PRO A 491 3.95 31.19 -35.55
C PRO A 491 2.76 32.17 -35.44
N MET A 492 3.07 33.45 -35.73
CA MET A 492 2.19 34.63 -35.86
C MET A 492 1.77 35.30 -34.55
N VAL A 493 1.71 36.63 -34.43
CA VAL A 493 2.15 37.70 -35.37
C VAL A 493 2.69 38.91 -34.57
N SER A 494 3.42 39.81 -35.22
CA SER A 494 3.97 41.05 -34.64
C SER A 494 2.91 42.11 -34.37
N ASP A 495 3.18 43.01 -33.44
CA ASP A 495 3.11 44.47 -33.68
C ASP A 495 4.08 45.17 -32.70
N ASP A 496 4.53 46.37 -33.06
CA ASP A 496 5.65 47.11 -32.45
C ASP A 496 5.24 48.01 -31.27
N GLU A 497 6.20 48.34 -30.37
CA GLU A 497 6.86 49.67 -30.39
C GLU A 497 7.78 49.95 -29.16
N SER A 498 9.09 49.94 -29.44
CA SER A 498 10.04 51.02 -29.09
C SER A 498 10.57 51.27 -27.65
N GLU A 499 11.75 51.93 -27.65
CA GLU A 499 12.35 52.84 -26.66
C GLU A 499 12.72 52.37 -25.23
N GLY A 500 14.02 52.52 -24.91
CA GLY A 500 14.42 53.28 -23.72
C GLY A 500 15.44 52.63 -22.77
N PRO A 501 16.72 53.09 -22.70
CA PRO A 501 17.76 52.41 -21.94
C PRO A 501 18.48 53.24 -20.85
N VAL A 502 19.46 52.60 -20.19
CA VAL A 502 20.51 53.16 -19.28
C VAL A 502 20.05 53.41 -17.83
N GLY A 503 20.75 52.97 -16.76
CA GLY A 503 21.87 52.02 -16.64
C GLY A 503 23.02 52.49 -15.72
N LYS A 504 23.87 51.54 -15.26
CA LYS A 504 25.21 51.74 -14.61
C LYS A 504 25.17 52.45 -13.21
N LYS A 505 25.99 52.12 -12.20
CA LYS A 505 27.32 51.47 -12.16
C LYS A 505 27.67 50.95 -10.73
N THR A 506 28.58 49.97 -10.68
CA THR A 506 29.58 49.57 -9.65
C THR A 506 30.01 50.63 -8.59
N VAL A 507 30.51 50.28 -7.39
CA VAL A 507 31.93 49.85 -7.11
C VAL A 507 32.19 49.31 -5.67
N ARG A 508 32.89 48.16 -5.56
CA ARG A 508 33.85 47.61 -4.53
C ARG A 508 33.53 47.42 -3.02
N GLN A 509 34.35 46.51 -2.45
CA GLN A 509 34.64 46.21 -1.04
C GLN A 509 36.17 46.24 -0.83
N GLU A 510 36.66 46.68 0.35
CA GLU A 510 38.04 46.49 0.85
C GLU A 510 38.03 46.71 2.40
N GLU A 511 38.64 45.93 3.32
CA GLU A 511 39.25 44.58 3.26
C GLU A 511 39.22 43.84 4.66
N VAL A 512 40.35 43.52 5.33
CA VAL A 512 40.49 42.55 6.48
C VAL A 512 41.39 43.14 7.62
N PRO A 513 41.24 42.84 8.95
CA PRO A 513 42.10 41.84 9.63
C PRO A 513 41.58 41.12 10.93
N LYS A 514 42.31 40.05 11.31
CA LYS A 514 42.04 39.09 12.42
C LYS A 514 42.85 39.39 13.70
N ARG A 515 42.44 38.85 14.88
CA ARG A 515 43.39 38.43 15.96
C ARG A 515 42.85 37.33 16.92
N LYS A 516 43.67 36.92 17.91
CA LYS A 516 43.60 35.65 18.69
C LYS A 516 43.61 35.86 20.23
N ARG A 517 43.41 34.74 20.98
CA ARG A 517 43.56 34.46 22.46
C ARG A 517 42.21 34.45 23.21
N GLY A 518 42.04 33.78 24.37
CA GLY A 518 42.97 32.99 25.22
C GLY A 518 42.19 32.00 26.14
N ARG A 519 42.84 31.35 27.13
CA ARG A 519 42.25 30.19 27.87
C ARG A 519 42.38 30.29 29.41
N SER A 520 41.37 29.77 30.12
CA SER A 520 41.39 29.05 31.42
C SER A 520 41.41 29.77 32.79
N ARG A 521 40.71 29.11 33.76
CA ARG A 521 40.88 29.05 35.24
C ARG A 521 40.53 30.28 36.13
N VAL A 522 40.18 30.15 37.43
CA VAL A 522 39.44 29.10 38.22
C VAL A 522 39.15 29.60 39.67
N GLN A 523 38.08 29.09 40.34
CA GLN A 523 37.77 29.22 41.79
C GLN A 523 37.53 30.68 42.32
N SER A 524 37.04 30.97 43.53
CA SER A 524 36.99 30.24 44.83
C SER A 524 35.88 30.74 45.81
N GLU A 525 35.40 29.85 46.71
CA GLU A 525 35.07 30.08 48.17
C GLU A 525 33.99 31.11 48.59
N THR A 526 33.34 31.14 49.78
CA THR A 526 33.11 30.24 50.96
C THR A 526 31.74 30.64 51.60
N GLU A 527 31.06 29.96 52.55
CA GLU A 527 31.29 29.71 54.01
C GLU A 527 30.19 28.71 54.50
N LYS A 528 30.31 27.76 55.47
CA LYS A 528 30.79 27.72 56.89
C LYS A 528 29.79 28.29 57.93
N THR A 529 29.48 27.70 59.12
CA THR A 529 29.56 26.32 59.71
C THR A 529 28.69 26.24 61.02
N VAL A 530 28.84 25.18 61.85
CA VAL A 530 28.39 24.94 63.27
C VAL A 530 27.05 24.18 63.38
N GLN A 531 26.93 22.90 63.81
CA GLN A 531 27.41 22.09 64.98
C GLN A 531 26.63 22.37 66.29
N ILE A 532 26.12 21.38 67.05
CA ILE A 532 26.79 20.41 67.97
C ILE A 532 25.77 19.22 68.18
N GLN A 533 26.13 17.92 68.08
CA GLN A 533 26.60 16.98 69.14
C GLN A 533 25.55 16.72 70.28
N GLU A 534 25.28 15.51 70.82
CA GLU A 534 26.10 14.32 71.19
C GLU A 534 25.29 12.97 71.00
N ARG A 535 25.89 11.80 70.63
CA ARG A 535 26.47 10.67 71.44
C ARG A 535 25.49 9.93 72.39
N THR A 536 25.59 8.63 72.69
CA THR A 536 26.48 7.46 72.34
C THR A 536 25.61 6.17 72.47
N GLU A 537 25.95 4.92 72.14
CA GLU A 537 27.12 4.00 72.27
C GLU A 537 26.93 2.80 71.29
N THR A 538 27.80 1.81 71.04
CA THR A 538 29.28 1.58 71.02
C THR A 538 29.57 0.34 70.13
N ASP A 539 30.81 0.12 69.69
CA ASP A 539 31.21 -1.00 68.80
C ASP A 539 31.46 -2.36 69.48
N MET A 540 31.38 -3.46 68.70
CA MET A 540 32.45 -4.49 68.68
C MET A 540 32.40 -5.39 67.44
N ASN A 541 33.40 -5.23 66.56
CA ASN A 541 34.12 -6.25 65.74
C ASN A 541 33.38 -7.26 64.82
N ALA A 542 33.96 -7.78 63.72
CA ALA A 542 35.02 -7.31 62.82
C ALA A 542 35.16 -8.27 61.60
N GLN A 543 35.65 -7.76 60.46
CA GLN A 543 36.14 -8.49 59.27
C GLN A 543 35.10 -9.17 58.34
N MET A 544 35.46 -9.23 57.04
CA MET A 544 34.77 -9.89 55.90
C MET A 544 33.35 -9.34 55.59
N GLY A 545 33.10 -8.55 54.53
CA GLY A 545 34.00 -7.98 53.51
C GLY A 545 33.62 -8.34 52.08
N GLU A 546 32.46 -7.87 51.59
CA GLU A 546 32.12 -7.81 50.16
C GLU A 546 31.03 -6.73 49.92
N GLU A 547 30.77 -6.35 48.66
CA GLU A 547 30.02 -5.14 48.31
C GLU A 547 28.48 -5.31 48.37
N THR A 548 27.81 -4.58 49.27
CA THR A 548 26.35 -4.41 49.23
C THR A 548 25.94 -2.95 49.46
N THR A 549 25.52 -2.26 48.40
CA THR A 549 24.93 -0.91 48.47
C THR A 549 23.69 -0.82 47.56
N GLY A 550 22.65 -0.13 48.03
CA GLY A 550 21.54 0.33 47.18
C GLY A 550 20.39 -0.65 46.93
N LEU A 551 19.73 -1.14 48.00
CA LEU A 551 18.34 -1.58 47.94
C LEU A 551 17.52 -0.91 49.05
N SER A 552 16.37 -0.36 48.70
CA SER A 552 15.41 0.26 49.60
C SER A 552 14.69 -0.78 50.47
N GLU A 553 14.21 -0.40 51.67
CA GLU A 553 13.34 -1.24 52.49
C GLU A 553 12.10 -1.71 51.71
N TYR A 554 11.57 -0.87 50.81
CA TYR A 554 10.46 -1.21 49.94
C TYR A 554 10.83 -2.29 48.91
N GLU A 555 12.07 -2.29 48.39
CA GLU A 555 12.54 -3.30 47.44
C GLU A 555 12.84 -4.63 48.15
N LEU A 556 13.36 -4.59 49.38
CA LEU A 556 13.51 -5.76 50.24
C LEU A 556 12.14 -6.37 50.61
N LEU A 557 11.12 -5.53 50.85
CA LEU A 557 9.74 -5.96 51.07
C LEU A 557 9.13 -6.58 49.80
N ILE A 558 9.38 -6.00 48.61
CA ILE A 558 8.99 -6.59 47.32
C ILE A 558 9.67 -7.95 47.12
N GLN A 559 10.97 -8.09 47.40
CA GLN A 559 11.67 -9.36 47.27
C GLN A 559 11.11 -10.44 48.21
N ARG A 560 10.77 -10.10 49.47
CA ARG A 560 10.02 -11.01 50.38
C ARG A 560 8.68 -11.42 49.79
N ASN A 561 7.86 -10.45 49.39
CA ASN A 561 6.53 -10.70 48.82
C ASN A 561 6.58 -11.57 47.54
N ILE A 562 7.62 -11.41 46.71
CA ILE A 562 7.85 -12.26 45.54
C ILE A 562 8.28 -13.68 45.97
N ALA A 563 9.19 -13.81 46.94
CA ALA A 563 9.67 -15.10 47.43
C ALA A 563 8.56 -15.92 48.11
N GLU A 564 7.69 -15.28 48.90
CA GLU A 564 6.54 -15.93 49.54
C GLU A 564 5.47 -16.34 48.53
N LYS A 565 5.10 -15.46 47.59
CA LYS A 565 4.19 -15.81 46.49
C LYS A 565 4.74 -16.94 45.61
N ARG A 566 6.05 -17.01 45.41
CA ARG A 566 6.70 -18.08 44.66
C ARG A 566 6.59 -19.42 45.41
N LYS A 567 6.94 -19.46 46.70
CA LYS A 567 6.75 -20.64 47.55
C LYS A 567 5.29 -21.12 47.60
N PHE A 568 4.34 -20.18 47.62
CA PHE A 568 2.91 -20.48 47.57
C PHE A 568 2.51 -21.13 46.23
N LEU A 569 2.95 -20.58 45.10
CA LEU A 569 2.71 -21.16 43.76
C LEU A 569 3.39 -22.51 43.56
N ASP A 570 4.60 -22.69 44.10
CA ASP A 570 5.31 -23.98 44.12
C ASP A 570 4.52 -25.01 44.95
N SER A 571 3.98 -24.61 46.11
CA SER A 571 3.16 -25.49 46.98
C SER A 571 1.80 -25.91 46.38
N LEU A 572 1.34 -25.20 45.34
CA LEU A 572 0.12 -25.54 44.59
C LEU A 572 0.36 -26.53 43.44
N GLY A 573 1.61 -26.96 43.19
CA GLY A 573 1.95 -27.92 42.13
C GLY A 573 1.73 -27.43 40.69
N ILE A 574 1.36 -26.16 40.50
CA ILE A 574 0.95 -25.59 39.20
C ILE A 574 2.05 -25.72 38.14
N PHE A 575 3.32 -25.65 38.54
CA PHE A 575 4.46 -25.79 37.62
C PHE A 575 4.68 -27.23 37.13
N ASP A 576 4.21 -28.25 37.87
CA ASP A 576 4.28 -29.65 37.45
C ASP A 576 3.06 -30.04 36.62
N VAL A 577 1.86 -29.58 36.99
CA VAL A 577 0.66 -29.64 36.13
C VAL A 577 0.93 -28.96 34.78
N LYS A 578 1.67 -27.85 34.77
CA LYS A 578 2.11 -27.21 33.53
C LYS A 578 3.07 -28.11 32.72
N LYS A 579 4.04 -28.79 33.33
CA LYS A 579 4.94 -29.71 32.61
C LYS A 579 4.17 -30.88 32.01
N GLU A 580 3.18 -31.41 32.72
CA GLU A 580 2.31 -32.48 32.21
C GLU A 580 1.46 -31.98 31.03
N LEU A 581 0.91 -30.76 31.11
CA LEU A 581 0.19 -30.13 29.99
C LEU A 581 1.10 -29.85 28.79
N ASP A 582 2.29 -29.28 29.01
CA ASP A 582 3.32 -29.03 27.99
C ASP A 582 3.83 -30.35 27.35
N ALA A 583 3.74 -31.49 28.06
CA ALA A 583 4.06 -32.82 27.53
C ALA A 583 2.88 -33.50 26.79
N CYS A 584 1.64 -33.19 27.15
CA CYS A 584 0.43 -33.67 26.48
C CYS A 584 0.08 -32.88 25.20
N LEU A 585 0.62 -31.68 25.02
CA LEU A 585 0.40 -30.86 23.83
C LEU A 585 1.20 -31.40 22.62
N PRO A 586 0.55 -31.69 21.47
CA PRO A 586 1.28 -32.09 20.26
C PRO A 586 2.16 -30.92 19.76
N CYS A 587 3.47 -31.17 19.68
CA CYS A 587 4.47 -30.13 19.41
C CYS A 587 4.15 -29.30 18.16
N PRO A 588 4.22 -27.95 18.21
CA PRO A 588 4.19 -27.13 17.01
C PRO A 588 5.38 -27.50 16.11
N VAL A 589 5.09 -27.69 14.82
CA VAL A 589 6.06 -28.21 13.84
C VAL A 589 7.36 -27.41 13.87
N LYS A 590 8.48 -28.12 14.10
CA LYS A 590 9.82 -27.52 14.29
C LYS A 590 10.18 -26.57 13.14
N LYS A 591 10.95 -25.52 13.46
CA LYS A 591 11.45 -24.51 12.50
C LYS A 591 12.04 -25.20 11.25
N ARG A 592 11.43 -24.97 10.08
CA ARG A 592 11.84 -25.59 8.81
C ARG A 592 13.30 -25.26 8.50
N ILE A 593 14.07 -26.31 8.22
CA ILE A 593 15.45 -26.24 7.76
C ILE A 593 15.51 -25.45 6.43
N GLN A 594 16.64 -24.78 6.20
CA GLN A 594 16.89 -23.95 5.03
C GLN A 594 18.03 -24.55 4.19
N ARG A 595 17.72 -25.60 3.40
CA ARG A 595 18.61 -26.10 2.33
C ARG A 595 18.51 -25.21 1.08
N GLY A 596 19.59 -25.12 0.32
CA GLY A 596 19.73 -24.24 -0.84
C GLY A 596 20.23 -22.84 -0.51
N ILE A 597 20.05 -21.92 -1.46
CA ILE A 597 20.46 -20.52 -1.33
C ILE A 597 19.84 -19.91 -0.08
N THR A 598 20.67 -19.71 0.95
CA THR A 598 20.35 -18.79 2.05
C THR A 598 19.94 -17.48 1.42
N SER A 599 18.76 -16.95 1.77
CA SER A 599 18.46 -15.56 1.42
C SER A 599 19.60 -14.72 1.99
N SER A 600 20.36 -14.02 1.13
CA SER A 600 21.36 -13.04 1.57
C SER A 600 20.70 -12.24 2.69
N PRO A 601 21.27 -12.25 3.92
CA PRO A 601 20.57 -11.74 5.10
C PRO A 601 20.04 -10.37 4.72
N LYS A 602 18.70 -10.19 4.80
CA LYS A 602 18.03 -8.97 4.32
C LYS A 602 18.90 -7.81 4.78
N ASN A 603 19.52 -7.11 3.82
CA ASN A 603 20.58 -6.17 4.15
C ASN A 603 20.01 -5.26 5.21
N LEU A 604 20.64 -5.21 6.38
CA LEU A 604 20.01 -4.69 7.59
C LEU A 604 19.97 -3.16 7.48
N SER A 605 19.03 -2.66 6.65
CA SER A 605 18.10 -1.62 7.08
C SER A 605 17.67 -2.06 8.46
N GLN A 606 18.36 -1.46 9.44
CA GLN A 606 18.62 -2.10 10.72
C GLN A 606 17.27 -2.56 11.24
N THR A 607 17.13 -3.83 11.64
CA THR A 607 15.86 -4.24 12.26
C THR A 607 15.82 -3.47 13.55
N ILE A 608 15.18 -2.29 13.53
CA ILE A 608 15.20 -1.30 14.59
C ILE A 608 14.67 -2.06 15.78
N GLU A 609 15.57 -2.43 16.70
CA GLU A 609 15.32 -3.54 17.63
C GLU A 609 14.03 -3.24 18.36
N ARG A 610 12.97 -4.01 18.03
CA ARG A 610 11.58 -3.55 18.08
C ARG A 610 11.33 -2.89 19.43
N ARG A 611 11.32 -1.55 19.47
CA ARG A 611 11.85 -0.77 20.60
C ARG A 611 11.12 -1.14 21.89
N ARG A 612 11.69 -2.10 22.61
CA ARG A 612 11.11 -2.62 23.85
C ARG A 612 10.96 -1.44 24.79
N SER A 613 9.78 -1.29 25.38
CA SER A 613 9.58 -0.25 26.40
C SER A 613 10.64 -0.42 27.50
N LEU A 614 11.01 0.66 28.20
CA LEU A 614 12.01 0.59 29.28
C LEU A 614 11.65 -0.51 30.30
N ARG A 615 10.34 -0.68 30.57
CA ARG A 615 9.74 -1.78 31.32
C ARG A 615 10.06 -3.18 30.77
N GLN A 616 10.04 -3.40 29.44
CA GLN A 616 10.45 -4.66 28.80
C GLN A 616 11.99 -4.83 28.67
N GLN A 617 12.76 -3.80 29.04
CA GLN A 617 14.22 -3.84 29.15
C GLN A 617 14.71 -3.89 30.62
N ASN A 618 13.79 -3.83 31.59
CA ASN A 618 14.06 -3.65 33.02
C ASN A 618 14.95 -2.41 33.33
N LEU A 619 14.76 -1.32 32.58
CA LEU A 619 15.41 -0.03 32.81
C LEU A 619 14.42 0.95 33.48
N SER A 620 14.92 1.78 34.39
CA SER A 620 14.15 2.82 35.08
C SER A 620 13.92 4.06 34.18
N PRO A 621 12.95 4.94 34.54
CA PRO A 621 12.62 6.12 33.72
C PRO A 621 13.63 7.28 33.80
N ASP A 622 14.47 7.31 34.84
CA ASP A 622 15.27 8.48 35.21
C ASP A 622 16.49 8.68 34.29
N GLY A 623 16.25 9.33 33.16
CA GLY A 623 17.25 9.57 32.12
C GLY A 623 18.34 10.58 32.49
N LEU A 624 19.43 10.10 33.08
CA LEU A 624 20.70 10.84 33.18
C LEU A 624 21.78 10.22 32.29
N HIS A 625 22.24 11.01 31.31
CA HIS A 625 23.38 10.73 30.43
C HIS A 625 23.32 9.43 29.58
N GLN A 626 22.39 9.39 28.62
CA GLN A 626 22.68 8.76 27.33
C GLN A 626 22.66 9.81 26.22
N THR A 627 23.83 10.05 25.61
CA THR A 627 23.92 10.81 24.36
C THR A 627 23.21 10.04 23.26
N LEU A 628 22.21 10.64 22.62
CA LEU A 628 21.55 10.06 21.45
C LEU A 628 22.62 9.68 20.41
N PRO A 629 22.62 8.44 19.88
CA PRO A 629 23.51 8.09 18.78
C PRO A 629 23.15 8.99 17.58
N THR A 630 24.15 9.69 17.05
CA THR A 630 23.96 10.69 15.99
C THR A 630 23.10 10.14 14.86
N GLU A 631 22.05 10.88 14.48
CA GLU A 631 21.18 10.47 13.39
C GLU A 631 22.01 10.17 12.14
N LYS A 632 21.93 8.93 11.66
CA LYS A 632 22.41 8.62 10.31
C LYS A 632 21.52 9.41 9.35
N PRO A 633 22.07 10.26 8.48
CA PRO A 633 21.25 11.09 7.61
C PRO A 633 20.32 10.21 6.78
N PHE A 634 19.08 10.67 6.60
CA PHE A 634 18.09 9.99 5.79
C PHE A 634 18.58 9.93 4.33
N VAL A 635 19.19 8.79 3.98
CA VAL A 635 19.38 8.41 2.58
C VAL A 635 17.99 8.00 2.10
N PRO A 636 17.36 8.72 1.16
CA PRO A 636 16.08 8.29 0.61
C PRO A 636 16.25 6.89 0.04
N GLU A 637 15.32 6.00 0.35
CA GLU A 637 15.33 4.61 -0.12
C GLU A 637 15.32 4.64 -1.66
N GLN A 638 16.50 4.44 -2.25
CA GLN A 638 16.66 4.49 -3.69
C GLN A 638 15.74 3.44 -4.28
N LEU A 639 14.88 3.85 -5.22
CA LEU A 639 14.19 2.91 -6.09
C LEU A 639 15.27 1.98 -6.64
N GLU A 640 15.19 0.67 -6.32
CA GLU A 640 16.18 -0.31 -6.79
C GLU A 640 16.07 -0.41 -8.31
N GLU A 641 16.75 0.48 -9.02
CA GLU A 641 16.88 0.41 -10.46
C GLU A 641 17.46 -0.95 -10.80
N HIS A 642 16.68 -1.71 -11.55
CA HIS A 642 17.12 -2.95 -12.18
C HIS A 642 17.41 -2.59 -13.64
N PRO A 643 18.58 -1.99 -13.95
CA PRO A 643 18.93 -1.68 -15.33
C PRO A 643 18.87 -2.96 -16.16
N ARG A 644 18.55 -2.82 -17.46
CA ARG A 644 18.61 -3.98 -18.36
C ARG A 644 20.06 -4.45 -18.44
N PRO A 645 20.34 -5.75 -18.25
CA PRO A 645 21.69 -6.25 -18.45
C PRO A 645 22.10 -6.06 -19.92
N PRO A 646 23.39 -5.86 -20.24
CA PRO A 646 23.83 -5.48 -21.59
C PRO A 646 23.40 -6.50 -22.67
N PRO A 647 23.25 -6.06 -23.93
CA PRO A 647 22.71 -6.89 -25.01
C PRO A 647 23.76 -7.80 -25.69
N GLY A 648 25.05 -7.46 -25.59
CA GLY A 648 26.13 -8.22 -26.23
C GLY A 648 26.32 -9.61 -25.63
N PRO A 649 27.05 -10.51 -26.32
CA PRO A 649 27.51 -11.76 -25.72
C PRO A 649 28.47 -11.44 -24.56
N ALA A 650 28.10 -11.84 -23.34
CA ALA A 650 28.92 -11.70 -22.14
C ALA A 650 28.93 -13.01 -21.34
N ALA A 651 29.87 -13.18 -20.41
CA ALA A 651 29.97 -14.41 -19.65
C ALA A 651 28.83 -14.49 -18.63
N VAL A 652 28.32 -15.70 -18.36
CA VAL A 652 27.29 -15.94 -17.33
C VAL A 652 27.74 -15.45 -15.94
N THR A 653 29.05 -15.49 -15.68
CA THR A 653 29.69 -14.91 -14.48
C THR A 653 29.48 -13.41 -14.35
N ASP A 654 29.34 -12.66 -15.45
CA ASP A 654 29.16 -11.21 -15.43
C ASP A 654 27.77 -10.82 -14.91
N TYR A 655 26.82 -11.75 -14.99
CA TYR A 655 25.46 -11.66 -14.44
C TYR A 655 25.34 -12.31 -13.04
N CYS A 656 26.46 -12.69 -12.42
CA CYS A 656 26.55 -13.20 -11.05
C CYS A 656 27.04 -12.13 -10.07
N ARG A 657 26.60 -12.20 -8.81
CA ARG A 657 27.22 -11.43 -7.70
C ARG A 657 28.62 -11.97 -7.42
N ASP A 658 29.57 -11.13 -7.03
CA ASP A 658 31.00 -11.49 -6.96
C ASP A 658 31.30 -12.72 -6.09
N HIS A 659 30.64 -12.85 -4.93
CA HIS A 659 30.76 -14.00 -4.03
C HIS A 659 30.21 -15.32 -4.60
N VAL A 660 29.47 -15.28 -5.71
CA VAL A 660 28.93 -16.48 -6.40
C VAL A 660 29.67 -16.75 -7.71
N LYS A 661 30.52 -15.84 -8.22
CA LYS A 661 31.17 -15.97 -9.53
C LYS A 661 31.99 -17.26 -9.65
N GLU A 662 32.78 -17.60 -8.64
CA GLU A 662 33.63 -18.81 -8.69
C GLU A 662 32.83 -20.11 -8.54
N ALA A 663 31.77 -20.11 -7.72
CA ALA A 663 30.85 -21.24 -7.60
C ALA A 663 30.06 -21.49 -8.90
N CYS A 664 29.56 -20.43 -9.53
CA CYS A 664 28.93 -20.49 -10.86
C CYS A 664 29.91 -20.91 -11.96
N ARG A 665 31.18 -20.46 -11.92
CA ARG A 665 32.23 -20.94 -12.84
C ARG A 665 32.47 -22.44 -12.66
N GLY A 666 32.63 -22.90 -11.43
CA GLY A 666 32.79 -24.33 -11.13
C GLY A 666 31.60 -25.17 -11.59
N LEU A 667 30.37 -24.67 -11.42
CA LEU A 667 29.18 -25.32 -11.97
C LEU A 667 29.25 -25.37 -13.51
N LEU A 668 29.46 -24.23 -14.19
CA LEU A 668 29.53 -24.20 -15.66
C LEU A 668 30.61 -25.13 -16.21
N GLN A 669 31.76 -25.24 -15.54
CA GLN A 669 32.82 -26.18 -15.90
C GLN A 669 32.42 -27.66 -15.70
N GLU A 670 31.51 -27.97 -14.78
CA GLU A 670 30.87 -29.30 -14.67
C GLU A 670 29.70 -29.52 -15.65
N LEU A 671 29.14 -28.44 -16.22
CA LEU A 671 28.08 -28.51 -17.25
C LEU A 671 28.65 -28.61 -18.68
N GLN A 672 29.92 -28.25 -18.87
CA GLN A 672 30.65 -28.48 -20.11
C GLN A 672 30.71 -29.97 -20.47
N GLY A 673 30.37 -30.30 -21.72
CA GLY A 673 30.33 -31.69 -22.18
C GLY A 673 29.13 -32.51 -21.72
N ILE A 674 28.03 -31.90 -21.26
CA ILE A 674 26.78 -32.63 -21.02
C ILE A 674 26.21 -33.18 -22.33
N VAL A 675 26.39 -34.49 -22.55
CA VAL A 675 25.80 -35.22 -23.68
C VAL A 675 24.39 -35.69 -23.30
N VAL A 676 23.38 -35.15 -23.97
CA VAL A 676 22.05 -35.76 -24.03
C VAL A 676 22.15 -37.02 -24.90
N LYS A 677 22.29 -38.18 -24.26
CA LYS A 677 22.31 -39.49 -24.92
C LYS A 677 20.94 -39.76 -25.54
N ASP A 678 20.92 -40.28 -26.77
CA ASP A 678 19.70 -40.48 -27.58
C ASP A 678 18.53 -41.10 -26.80
N ALA A 679 17.36 -40.48 -26.94
CA ALA A 679 16.12 -40.90 -26.30
C ALA A 679 15.50 -42.19 -26.88
N ASN A 680 16.24 -42.94 -27.72
CA ASN A 680 15.82 -44.21 -28.33
C ASN A 680 15.78 -45.41 -27.36
N LYS A 681 15.76 -45.16 -26.04
CA LYS A 681 15.45 -46.17 -25.02
C LYS A 681 14.01 -46.00 -24.56
N LYS A 682 13.32 -47.11 -24.27
CA LYS A 682 11.97 -47.10 -23.68
C LYS A 682 11.97 -46.21 -22.43
N THR A 683 11.34 -45.03 -22.53
CA THR A 683 11.22 -44.11 -21.40
C THR A 683 10.17 -44.64 -20.42
N PRO A 684 10.23 -44.25 -19.12
CA PRO A 684 9.16 -44.53 -18.15
C PRO A 684 7.75 -44.28 -18.70
N TRP A 685 7.62 -43.22 -19.51
CA TRP A 685 6.38 -42.67 -20.04
C TRP A 685 5.88 -43.29 -21.35
N THR A 686 6.49 -44.35 -21.87
CA THR A 686 6.04 -45.05 -23.11
C THR A 686 5.14 -46.26 -22.83
N GLY A 687 4.60 -46.38 -21.62
CA GLY A 687 3.64 -47.41 -21.23
C GLY A 687 2.19 -47.02 -21.49
N ASN A 688 1.24 -47.88 -21.08
CA ASN A 688 -0.15 -47.45 -20.95
C ASN A 688 -0.32 -46.53 -19.72
N VAL A 689 -1.46 -45.83 -19.63
CA VAL A 689 -1.78 -44.92 -18.51
C VAL A 689 -1.57 -45.59 -17.15
N ASP A 690 -2.04 -46.82 -16.95
CA ASP A 690 -1.83 -47.55 -15.69
C ASP A 690 -0.35 -47.74 -15.35
N SER A 691 0.48 -48.11 -16.34
CA SER A 691 1.92 -48.32 -16.15
C SER A 691 2.61 -47.04 -15.71
N VAL A 692 2.24 -45.91 -16.31
CA VAL A 692 2.78 -44.58 -15.95
C VAL A 692 2.30 -44.14 -14.57
N VAL A 693 1.02 -44.28 -14.26
CA VAL A 693 0.47 -43.99 -12.93
C VAL A 693 1.08 -44.90 -11.84
N ARG A 694 1.38 -46.18 -12.15
CA ARG A 694 2.12 -47.11 -11.26
C ARG A 694 3.58 -46.72 -11.05
N GLN A 695 4.19 -45.96 -11.95
CA GLN A 695 5.54 -45.41 -11.76
C GLN A 695 5.50 -44.10 -10.98
N MET A 696 4.56 -43.20 -11.28
CA MET A 696 4.31 -41.97 -10.52
C MET A 696 4.09 -42.27 -9.03
N LYS A 697 3.29 -43.31 -8.72
CA LYS A 697 3.05 -43.82 -7.36
C LYS A 697 4.29 -44.35 -6.61
N LYS A 698 5.47 -44.42 -7.25
CA LYS A 698 6.75 -44.76 -6.61
C LYS A 698 7.64 -43.55 -6.32
N MET A 699 7.36 -42.40 -6.93
CA MET A 699 8.18 -41.20 -6.81
C MET A 699 7.88 -40.47 -5.50
N VAL A 700 8.89 -40.09 -4.73
CA VAL A 700 8.71 -39.51 -3.38
C VAL A 700 9.53 -38.24 -3.19
N VAL A 701 8.93 -37.22 -2.59
CA VAL A 701 9.65 -36.03 -2.11
C VAL A 701 10.24 -36.29 -0.72
N ARG A 702 11.55 -36.09 -0.59
CA ARG A 702 12.32 -36.16 0.66
C ARG A 702 12.89 -34.79 1.01
N GLU A 703 13.43 -34.61 2.21
CA GLU A 703 14.05 -33.34 2.62
C GLU A 703 15.24 -32.93 1.73
N GLU A 704 16.03 -33.90 1.26
CA GLU A 704 17.10 -33.69 0.29
C GLU A 704 16.61 -33.19 -1.07
N HIS A 705 15.37 -33.51 -1.45
CA HIS A 705 14.74 -33.09 -2.70
C HIS A 705 13.97 -31.74 -2.58
N VAL A 706 14.21 -30.93 -1.52
CA VAL A 706 13.52 -29.64 -1.32
C VAL A 706 14.51 -28.49 -1.01
N VAL A 707 14.79 -27.67 -2.02
CA VAL A 707 15.89 -26.69 -2.02
C VAL A 707 15.39 -25.30 -2.45
N LYS A 708 15.97 -24.22 -1.89
CA LYS A 708 15.74 -22.84 -2.36
C LYS A 708 16.66 -22.52 -3.55
N VAL A 709 16.09 -22.50 -4.76
CA VAL A 709 16.83 -22.37 -6.03
C VAL A 709 16.92 -20.93 -6.54
N VAL A 710 16.01 -20.05 -6.11
CA VAL A 710 16.05 -18.62 -6.43
C VAL A 710 15.62 -17.79 -5.22
N PRO A 711 16.09 -16.53 -5.07
CA PRO A 711 15.71 -15.69 -3.94
C PRO A 711 14.21 -15.31 -3.96
N ASN A 712 13.61 -15.14 -5.14
CA ASN A 712 12.27 -14.59 -5.34
C ASN A 712 11.24 -15.58 -5.91
N ARG A 713 9.97 -15.15 -6.02
CA ARG A 713 8.85 -15.90 -6.60
C ARG A 713 9.17 -16.43 -7.99
N THR A 714 8.88 -17.72 -8.23
CA THR A 714 9.03 -18.36 -9.55
C THR A 714 7.89 -18.02 -10.50
N PHE A 715 8.19 -17.94 -11.79
CA PHE A 715 7.24 -17.69 -12.88
C PHE A 715 7.30 -18.78 -13.96
N SER A 716 8.44 -19.45 -14.10
CA SER A 716 8.65 -20.57 -15.02
C SER A 716 9.57 -21.63 -14.40
N ILE A 717 9.43 -22.88 -14.84
CA ILE A 717 10.26 -24.02 -14.47
C ILE A 717 10.38 -24.97 -15.67
N GLN A 718 11.53 -25.63 -15.79
CA GLN A 718 11.79 -26.71 -16.75
C GLN A 718 12.79 -27.70 -16.13
N ILE A 719 12.72 -28.99 -16.49
CA ILE A 719 13.79 -29.96 -16.20
C ILE A 719 14.62 -30.14 -17.48
N HIS A 720 15.94 -30.12 -17.36
CA HIS A 720 16.84 -30.31 -18.51
C HIS A 720 16.72 -31.75 -19.05
N PRO A 721 16.76 -31.99 -20.37
CA PRO A 721 16.59 -33.33 -20.94
C PRO A 721 17.76 -34.31 -20.71
N THR A 722 18.77 -33.97 -19.89
CA THR A 722 19.97 -34.81 -19.75
C THR A 722 19.73 -36.11 -18.97
N MET A 723 20.39 -37.18 -19.41
CA MET A 723 20.41 -38.48 -18.73
C MET A 723 21.57 -38.62 -17.72
N THR A 724 22.47 -37.62 -17.61
CA THR A 724 23.70 -37.72 -16.79
C THR A 724 23.62 -37.08 -15.41
N LYS A 725 22.84 -36.00 -15.26
CA LYS A 725 22.65 -35.21 -14.03
C LYS A 725 21.18 -34.82 -13.91
N THR A 726 20.73 -34.41 -12.73
CA THR A 726 19.33 -34.05 -12.44
C THR A 726 19.19 -32.54 -12.36
N LEU A 727 19.23 -31.87 -13.52
CA LEU A 727 19.25 -30.40 -13.60
C LEU A 727 17.83 -29.81 -13.71
N VAL A 728 17.47 -28.92 -12.79
CA VAL A 728 16.21 -28.16 -12.77
C VAL A 728 16.47 -26.67 -13.00
N LEU A 729 15.75 -26.08 -13.94
CA LEU A 729 15.89 -24.69 -14.38
C LEU A 729 14.68 -23.85 -13.92
N VAL A 730 14.92 -22.68 -13.34
CA VAL A 730 13.89 -21.88 -12.68
C VAL A 730 13.98 -20.40 -13.07
N GLY A 731 12.90 -19.83 -13.61
CA GLY A 731 12.80 -18.40 -13.89
C GLY A 731 12.04 -17.64 -12.81
N ALA A 732 12.59 -16.53 -12.31
CA ALA A 732 12.09 -15.78 -11.16
C ALA A 732 11.60 -14.35 -11.46
N LYS A 733 11.05 -13.68 -10.44
CA LYS A 733 10.36 -12.38 -10.51
C LYS A 733 11.23 -11.22 -11.01
N TRP A 734 12.50 -11.14 -10.64
CA TRP A 734 13.35 -9.98 -10.96
C TRP A 734 14.37 -10.29 -12.04
N GLY A 735 14.11 -11.32 -12.85
CA GLY A 735 14.95 -11.71 -13.97
C GLY A 735 16.08 -12.65 -13.59
N GLU A 736 16.01 -13.31 -12.44
CA GLU A 736 16.94 -14.37 -12.05
C GLU A 736 16.61 -15.69 -12.76
N LEU A 737 17.64 -16.33 -13.32
CA LEU A 737 17.62 -17.72 -13.80
C LEU A 737 18.43 -18.57 -12.83
N GLY A 738 17.72 -19.46 -12.12
CA GLY A 738 18.31 -20.47 -11.25
C GLY A 738 18.56 -21.79 -12.01
N VAL A 739 19.70 -22.41 -11.71
CA VAL A 739 20.10 -23.74 -12.17
C VAL A 739 20.40 -24.56 -10.91
N TRP A 740 19.65 -25.64 -10.70
CA TRP A 740 19.85 -26.56 -9.59
C TRP A 740 20.23 -27.94 -10.09
N ASP A 741 21.41 -28.40 -9.70
CA ASP A 741 21.83 -29.78 -9.86
C ASP A 741 21.46 -30.56 -8.59
N VAL A 742 20.39 -31.37 -8.66
CA VAL A 742 19.85 -32.08 -7.48
C VAL A 742 20.85 -33.11 -6.94
N ASP A 743 21.77 -33.60 -7.78
CA ASP A 743 22.77 -34.61 -7.43
C ASP A 743 24.07 -34.00 -6.83
N ARG A 744 24.16 -32.66 -6.66
CA ARG A 744 25.40 -31.95 -6.25
C ARG A 744 25.30 -31.40 -4.83
N GLU A 745 26.12 -31.94 -3.91
CA GLU A 745 26.23 -31.42 -2.54
C GLU A 745 27.40 -30.42 -2.39
N ASP A 746 27.16 -29.18 -2.81
CA ASP A 746 28.02 -28.01 -2.50
C ASP A 746 27.39 -27.15 -1.38
N GLU A 747 28.04 -26.01 -1.04
CA GLU A 747 27.56 -25.06 -0.01
C GLU A 747 26.14 -24.51 -0.26
N SER A 748 25.66 -24.50 -1.51
CA SER A 748 24.30 -24.09 -1.88
C SER A 748 23.40 -25.28 -2.25
N ASN A 749 23.80 -26.51 -1.91
CA ASN A 749 23.14 -27.77 -2.27
C ASN A 749 22.83 -27.88 -3.78
N GLY A 750 23.81 -27.50 -4.61
CA GLY A 750 23.77 -27.58 -6.06
C GLY A 750 22.98 -26.44 -6.72
N ALA A 751 22.43 -25.51 -5.94
CA ALA A 751 21.54 -24.45 -6.43
C ALA A 751 22.28 -23.13 -6.63
N HIS A 752 22.37 -22.71 -7.90
CA HIS A 752 23.07 -21.50 -8.33
C HIS A 752 22.11 -20.62 -9.13
N PHE A 753 22.41 -19.31 -9.24
CA PHE A 753 21.61 -18.42 -10.09
C PHE A 753 22.43 -17.23 -10.61
N PHE A 754 22.00 -16.72 -11.76
CA PHE A 754 22.49 -15.51 -12.39
C PHE A 754 21.30 -14.64 -12.84
N LYS A 755 21.55 -13.38 -13.21
CA LYS A 755 20.50 -12.40 -13.54
C LYS A 755 20.50 -12.02 -15.03
N PRO A 756 19.98 -12.89 -15.94
CA PRO A 756 19.89 -12.59 -17.37
C PRO A 756 18.99 -11.39 -17.72
N HIS A 757 18.02 -11.07 -16.86
CA HIS A 757 16.91 -10.16 -17.13
C HIS A 757 16.69 -9.15 -15.99
N SER A 758 15.87 -8.12 -16.19
CA SER A 758 15.51 -7.16 -15.11
C SER A 758 14.06 -7.29 -14.60
N ARG A 759 13.26 -8.17 -15.21
CA ARG A 759 11.82 -8.37 -14.96
C ARG A 759 11.45 -9.87 -15.01
N PRO A 760 10.19 -10.28 -14.70
CA PRO A 760 9.86 -11.70 -14.53
C PRO A 760 10.12 -12.57 -15.77
N ILE A 761 10.83 -13.68 -15.59
CA ILE A 761 11.03 -14.72 -16.62
C ILE A 761 9.78 -15.60 -16.70
N ASN A 762 8.85 -15.25 -17.59
CA ASN A 762 7.54 -15.91 -17.66
C ASN A 762 7.52 -17.18 -18.52
N CYS A 763 8.43 -17.28 -19.50
CA CYS A 763 8.69 -18.50 -20.26
C CYS A 763 10.19 -18.84 -20.25
N LEU A 764 10.48 -20.14 -20.19
CA LEU A 764 11.81 -20.73 -20.17
C LEU A 764 11.72 -22.06 -20.93
N THR A 765 12.58 -22.26 -21.92
CA THR A 765 12.71 -23.52 -22.68
C THR A 765 14.18 -23.93 -22.80
N VAL A 766 14.42 -25.21 -23.04
CA VAL A 766 15.70 -25.76 -23.49
C VAL A 766 15.53 -26.10 -24.97
N ASP A 767 16.54 -25.86 -25.81
CA ASP A 767 16.48 -26.29 -27.20
C ASP A 767 16.52 -27.81 -27.34
N SER A 768 15.82 -28.32 -28.35
CA SER A 768 15.70 -29.74 -28.69
C SER A 768 16.91 -30.30 -29.42
N THR A 769 17.60 -29.49 -30.24
CA THR A 769 18.73 -29.93 -31.06
C THR A 769 20.10 -29.63 -30.46
N SER A 770 20.19 -28.58 -29.65
CA SER A 770 21.39 -28.15 -28.95
C SER A 770 21.05 -27.84 -27.48
N PRO A 771 20.89 -28.88 -26.63
CA PRO A 771 20.37 -28.74 -25.27
C PRO A 771 21.15 -27.79 -24.35
N ASN A 772 22.43 -27.53 -24.65
CA ASN A 772 23.24 -26.55 -23.94
C ASN A 772 22.69 -25.11 -24.07
N HIS A 773 21.77 -24.84 -25.01
CA HIS A 773 21.08 -23.57 -25.15
C HIS A 773 19.75 -23.52 -24.36
N ILE A 774 19.69 -22.65 -23.35
CA ILE A 774 18.48 -22.27 -22.62
C ILE A 774 17.96 -20.93 -23.14
N TYR A 775 16.67 -20.84 -23.44
CA TYR A 775 16.00 -19.62 -23.90
C TYR A 775 15.05 -19.08 -22.83
N THR A 776 15.22 -17.80 -22.47
CA THR A 776 14.38 -17.10 -21.48
C THR A 776 13.70 -15.87 -22.08
N THR A 777 12.41 -15.68 -21.75
CA THR A 777 11.61 -14.53 -22.18
C THR A 777 11.06 -13.76 -20.99
N SER A 778 11.26 -12.43 -21.00
CA SER A 778 11.04 -11.55 -19.86
C SER A 778 10.15 -10.35 -20.18
N TYR A 779 9.42 -9.86 -19.16
CA TYR A 779 8.62 -8.63 -19.25
C TYR A 779 9.47 -7.34 -19.34
N ASP A 780 10.79 -7.44 -19.51
CA ASP A 780 11.70 -6.34 -19.91
C ASP A 780 11.75 -6.10 -21.43
N GLY A 781 11.08 -6.93 -22.22
CA GLY A 781 11.01 -6.77 -23.68
C GLY A 781 12.05 -7.58 -24.45
N SER A 782 12.93 -8.32 -23.77
CA SER A 782 13.98 -9.15 -24.39
C SER A 782 13.73 -10.65 -24.31
N VAL A 783 14.30 -11.37 -25.29
CA VAL A 783 14.52 -12.82 -25.28
C VAL A 783 16.02 -13.06 -25.30
N ARG A 784 16.51 -13.90 -24.40
CA ARG A 784 17.94 -14.18 -24.21
C ARG A 784 18.22 -15.68 -24.32
N ARG A 785 19.37 -16.01 -24.90
CA ARG A 785 19.93 -17.37 -24.96
C ARG A 785 21.09 -17.44 -24.00
N THR A 786 21.10 -18.45 -23.14
CA THR A 786 22.28 -18.84 -22.35
C THR A 786 22.82 -20.13 -22.92
N ASP A 787 24.10 -20.14 -23.27
CA ASP A 787 24.88 -21.31 -23.63
C ASP A 787 25.60 -21.81 -22.36
N LEU A 788 25.25 -23.00 -21.89
CA LEU A 788 25.85 -23.64 -20.71
C LEU A 788 27.28 -24.13 -20.94
N GLU A 789 27.65 -24.42 -22.20
CA GLU A 789 28.94 -25.01 -22.56
C GLU A 789 29.99 -23.91 -22.79
N ALA A 790 29.66 -22.90 -23.59
CA ALA A 790 30.50 -21.71 -23.71
C ALA A 790 30.47 -20.82 -22.45
N GLY A 791 29.44 -20.97 -21.61
CA GLY A 791 29.20 -20.07 -20.46
C GLY A 791 28.84 -18.65 -20.90
N ILE A 792 28.24 -18.49 -22.09
CA ILE A 792 27.93 -17.19 -22.72
C ILE A 792 26.43 -16.94 -22.68
N LEU A 793 26.04 -15.72 -22.30
CA LEU A 793 24.68 -15.21 -22.43
C LEU A 793 24.63 -14.17 -23.54
N GLN A 794 23.64 -14.27 -24.42
CA GLN A 794 23.45 -13.35 -25.55
C GLN A 794 21.98 -12.90 -25.66
N GLN A 795 21.75 -11.62 -25.99
CA GLN A 795 20.42 -11.17 -26.40
C GLN A 795 20.10 -11.64 -27.83
N VAL A 796 19.01 -12.41 -27.94
CA VAL A 796 18.51 -12.95 -29.21
C VAL A 796 17.51 -11.98 -29.85
N TYR A 797 16.70 -11.32 -29.02
CA TYR A 797 15.71 -10.36 -29.47
C TYR A 797 15.48 -9.28 -28.41
N SER A 798 15.22 -8.05 -28.85
CA SER A 798 14.57 -7.01 -28.04
C SER A 798 13.46 -6.34 -28.85
N TYR A 799 12.31 -6.12 -28.22
CA TYR A 799 11.22 -5.36 -28.82
C TYR A 799 11.55 -3.86 -28.90
N LEU A 800 12.38 -3.34 -28.00
CA LEU A 800 12.61 -1.90 -27.80
C LEU A 800 14.10 -1.50 -27.82
N PRO A 801 14.38 -0.21 -28.08
CA PRO A 801 15.57 0.47 -27.58
C PRO A 801 15.71 0.33 -26.04
N GLU A 802 16.88 0.71 -25.53
CA GLU A 802 17.32 0.30 -24.19
C GLU A 802 16.53 0.98 -23.05
N ASP A 803 15.96 2.17 -23.29
CA ASP A 803 15.31 2.99 -22.25
C ASP A 803 13.77 2.87 -22.15
N ASP A 804 13.05 2.63 -23.26
CA ASP A 804 11.57 2.56 -23.23
C ASP A 804 11.09 1.27 -22.54
N HIS A 805 10.31 1.40 -21.47
CA HIS A 805 9.79 0.28 -20.68
C HIS A 805 8.29 -0.02 -20.89
N SER A 806 7.64 0.65 -21.86
CA SER A 806 6.20 0.61 -22.12
C SER A 806 5.70 -0.70 -22.74
N GLN A 807 6.47 -1.27 -23.66
CA GLN A 807 6.14 -2.49 -24.41
C GLN A 807 6.97 -3.69 -23.92
N TRP A 808 6.40 -4.89 -24.01
CA TRP A 808 6.98 -6.09 -23.38
C TRP A 808 6.59 -7.38 -24.10
N VAL A 809 7.50 -8.34 -24.07
CA VAL A 809 7.27 -9.72 -24.52
C VAL A 809 6.81 -10.58 -23.33
N SER A 810 6.03 -11.61 -23.59
CA SER A 810 5.34 -12.39 -22.56
C SER A 810 5.63 -13.89 -22.59
N TRP A 811 5.92 -14.45 -23.77
CA TRP A 811 6.10 -15.87 -24.00
C TRP A 811 6.90 -16.12 -25.29
N HIS A 812 7.52 -17.29 -25.41
CA HIS A 812 8.11 -17.78 -26.66
C HIS A 812 7.81 -19.25 -26.87
N THR A 813 7.79 -19.67 -28.14
CA THR A 813 7.81 -21.08 -28.57
C THR A 813 8.80 -21.23 -29.73
N HIS A 814 9.45 -22.39 -29.83
CA HIS A 814 10.22 -22.77 -31.01
C HIS A 814 9.27 -23.19 -32.14
N VAL A 815 9.65 -22.92 -33.39
CA VAL A 815 9.01 -23.45 -34.61
C VAL A 815 9.94 -24.46 -35.29
N ASP A 816 11.22 -24.11 -35.32
CA ASP A 816 12.36 -24.91 -35.75
C ASP A 816 13.60 -24.43 -34.96
N PRO A 817 14.75 -25.14 -35.01
CA PRO A 817 15.98 -24.76 -34.27
C PRO A 817 16.56 -23.38 -34.60
N HIS A 818 16.03 -22.69 -35.60
CA HIS A 818 16.47 -21.37 -36.04
C HIS A 818 15.34 -20.33 -36.01
N THR A 819 14.16 -20.66 -35.48
CA THR A 819 12.98 -19.80 -35.52
C THR A 819 12.19 -19.83 -34.20
N LEU A 820 12.00 -18.66 -33.60
CA LEU A 820 11.08 -18.45 -32.48
C LEU A 820 9.82 -17.71 -32.92
N LEU A 821 8.68 -18.03 -32.30
CA LEU A 821 7.51 -17.15 -32.22
C LEU A 821 7.46 -16.54 -30.81
N VAL A 822 7.49 -15.21 -30.74
CA VAL A 822 7.52 -14.43 -29.49
C VAL A 822 6.21 -13.66 -29.34
N ALA A 823 5.51 -13.86 -28.22
CA ALA A 823 4.28 -13.17 -27.88
C ALA A 823 4.57 -11.78 -27.28
N ALA A 824 3.86 -10.75 -27.74
CA ALA A 824 4.14 -9.35 -27.40
C ALA A 824 2.90 -8.51 -27.05
N THR A 825 3.15 -7.27 -26.65
CA THR A 825 2.16 -6.20 -26.44
C THR A 825 1.30 -5.91 -27.67
N HIS A 826 0.13 -5.32 -27.44
CA HIS A 826 -0.82 -4.88 -28.48
C HIS A 826 -1.32 -5.99 -29.43
N GLY A 827 -1.36 -7.25 -28.98
CA GLY A 827 -1.95 -8.35 -29.74
C GLY A 827 -1.08 -8.91 -30.85
N LYS A 828 0.24 -8.74 -30.72
CA LYS A 828 1.23 -9.13 -31.73
C LYS A 828 1.97 -10.42 -31.37
N ILE A 829 2.25 -11.23 -32.39
CA ILE A 829 3.24 -12.31 -32.35
C ILE A 829 4.33 -12.00 -33.36
N ILE A 830 5.58 -12.28 -33.00
CA ILE A 830 6.77 -11.88 -33.74
C ILE A 830 7.56 -13.14 -34.09
N LYS A 831 7.85 -13.33 -35.38
CA LYS A 831 8.77 -14.37 -35.85
C LYS A 831 10.19 -13.82 -35.82
N VAL A 832 11.07 -14.51 -35.09
CA VAL A 832 12.49 -14.17 -34.95
C VAL A 832 13.32 -15.31 -35.52
N ASP A 833 14.04 -15.05 -36.62
CA ASP A 833 15.06 -15.95 -37.16
C ASP A 833 16.37 -15.75 -36.39
N LEU A 834 16.83 -16.81 -35.73
CA LEU A 834 18.02 -16.84 -34.86
C LEU A 834 19.34 -16.64 -35.63
N ARG A 835 19.30 -16.65 -36.97
CA ARG A 835 20.45 -16.41 -37.86
C ARG A 835 20.53 -14.96 -38.34
N GLN A 836 19.53 -14.13 -38.02
CA GLN A 836 19.46 -12.72 -38.37
C GLN A 836 19.86 -11.85 -37.17
N ASP A 837 20.33 -10.61 -37.40
CA ASP A 837 20.74 -9.74 -36.30
C ASP A 837 19.53 -9.35 -35.41
N SER A 838 19.71 -9.58 -34.11
CA SER A 838 18.80 -9.44 -32.96
C SER A 838 17.91 -8.18 -32.88
N LYS A 839 18.19 -7.17 -33.71
CA LYS A 839 17.58 -5.83 -33.69
C LYS A 839 16.39 -5.67 -34.65
N LYS A 840 16.07 -6.66 -35.50
CA LYS A 840 14.93 -6.58 -36.44
C LYS A 840 14.07 -7.85 -36.40
N PRO A 841 12.72 -7.74 -36.30
CA PRO A 841 11.84 -8.89 -36.40
C PRO A 841 11.75 -9.39 -37.84
N SER A 842 11.87 -10.70 -38.05
CA SER A 842 11.81 -11.32 -39.38
C SER A 842 10.39 -11.32 -39.97
N SER A 843 9.36 -11.35 -39.13
CA SER A 843 7.98 -10.94 -39.47
C SER A 843 7.16 -10.66 -38.20
N MET A 844 6.05 -9.94 -38.34
CA MET A 844 5.16 -9.57 -37.24
C MET A 844 3.71 -9.78 -37.66
N PHE A 845 2.92 -10.47 -36.82
CA PHE A 845 1.54 -10.83 -37.08
C PHE A 845 0.61 -10.23 -36.03
N GLN A 846 -0.49 -9.63 -36.47
CA GLN A 846 -1.55 -9.12 -35.60
C GLN A 846 -2.59 -10.24 -35.38
N VAL A 847 -2.65 -10.77 -34.16
CA VAL A 847 -3.45 -11.96 -33.81
C VAL A 847 -4.60 -11.67 -32.84
N HIS A 848 -4.43 -10.73 -31.91
CA HIS A 848 -5.47 -10.35 -30.96
C HIS A 848 -5.80 -8.85 -31.11
N ASN A 849 -7.04 -8.46 -30.80
CA ASN A 849 -7.51 -7.07 -30.93
C ASN A 849 -6.93 -6.18 -29.81
N TYR A 850 -5.72 -5.65 -30.03
CA TYR A 850 -4.98 -4.72 -29.16
C TYR A 850 -4.69 -5.20 -27.72
N THR A 851 -5.17 -6.37 -27.27
CA THR A 851 -4.83 -6.95 -25.97
C THR A 851 -3.50 -7.68 -26.00
N ASN A 852 -2.69 -7.61 -24.93
CA ASN A 852 -1.39 -8.30 -24.89
C ASN A 852 -1.56 -9.82 -24.99
N VAL A 853 -0.82 -10.45 -25.92
CA VAL A 853 -0.75 -11.91 -26.02
C VAL A 853 -0.11 -12.45 -24.73
N LYS A 854 -0.66 -13.54 -24.19
CA LYS A 854 -0.27 -14.11 -22.89
C LYS A 854 0.56 -15.38 -23.01
N VAL A 855 0.19 -16.26 -23.93
CA VAL A 855 0.86 -17.52 -24.25
C VAL A 855 0.80 -17.73 -25.76
N VAL A 856 1.84 -18.34 -26.32
CA VAL A 856 1.89 -18.88 -27.68
C VAL A 856 2.51 -20.28 -27.60
N THR A 857 1.94 -21.24 -28.32
CA THR A 857 2.41 -22.64 -28.37
C THR A 857 2.34 -23.17 -29.79
N GLN A 858 3.40 -23.86 -30.23
CA GLN A 858 3.51 -24.45 -31.57
C GLN A 858 2.87 -25.84 -31.60
N HIS A 859 2.20 -26.20 -32.71
CA HIS A 859 1.69 -27.56 -32.89
C HIS A 859 2.85 -28.54 -33.15
N PRO A 860 3.04 -29.61 -32.33
CA PRO A 860 4.27 -30.41 -32.35
C PRO A 860 4.51 -31.12 -33.68
N MET A 861 3.47 -31.71 -34.26
CA MET A 861 3.57 -32.46 -35.52
C MET A 861 3.44 -31.59 -36.78
N ASN A 862 3.29 -30.26 -36.66
CA ASN A 862 3.04 -29.40 -37.81
C ASN A 862 3.53 -27.95 -37.59
N SER A 863 4.72 -27.65 -38.12
CA SER A 863 5.36 -26.32 -38.05
C SER A 863 4.56 -25.18 -38.70
N SER A 864 3.51 -25.49 -39.47
CA SER A 864 2.62 -24.47 -40.05
C SER A 864 1.59 -23.91 -39.07
N TYR A 865 1.29 -24.58 -37.95
CA TYR A 865 0.17 -24.22 -37.07
C TYR A 865 0.61 -23.88 -35.64
N PHE A 866 0.06 -22.80 -35.08
CA PHE A 866 0.27 -22.44 -33.66
C PHE A 866 -1.03 -21.96 -33.02
N ALA A 867 -1.10 -22.03 -31.69
CA ALA A 867 -2.21 -21.50 -30.90
C ALA A 867 -1.75 -20.33 -30.01
N SER A 868 -2.64 -19.35 -29.81
CA SER A 868 -2.40 -18.18 -28.95
C SER A 868 -3.60 -17.85 -28.07
N THR A 869 -3.35 -17.08 -27.01
CA THR A 869 -4.41 -16.48 -26.17
C THR A 869 -3.99 -15.11 -25.63
N GLY A 870 -4.94 -14.18 -25.48
CA GLY A 870 -4.71 -12.78 -25.11
C GLY A 870 -5.17 -12.43 -23.69
N ARG A 871 -5.64 -11.17 -23.50
CA ARG A 871 -6.43 -10.78 -22.30
C ARG A 871 -7.94 -10.86 -22.52
N ASP A 872 -8.35 -10.95 -23.79
CA ASP A 872 -9.70 -11.33 -24.22
C ASP A 872 -10.13 -12.69 -23.65
N GLY A 873 -9.18 -13.63 -23.52
CA GLY A 873 -9.39 -14.96 -22.97
C GLY A 873 -9.64 -16.03 -24.03
N ASN A 874 -9.87 -15.63 -25.28
CA ASN A 874 -10.09 -16.56 -26.39
C ASN A 874 -8.80 -17.36 -26.69
N VAL A 875 -8.98 -18.61 -27.13
CA VAL A 875 -7.91 -19.48 -27.63
C VAL A 875 -8.04 -19.55 -29.15
N CYS A 876 -7.05 -19.07 -29.88
CA CYS A 876 -7.10 -18.90 -31.33
C CYS A 876 -6.05 -19.79 -32.01
N LEU A 877 -6.46 -20.54 -33.04
CA LEU A 877 -5.59 -21.34 -33.91
C LEU A 877 -5.20 -20.55 -35.15
N TRP A 878 -3.95 -20.64 -35.57
CA TRP A 878 -3.37 -19.89 -36.69
C TRP A 878 -2.58 -20.79 -37.64
N ASP A 879 -2.62 -20.48 -38.94
CA ASP A 879 -1.75 -21.06 -39.97
C ASP A 879 -0.76 -19.98 -40.44
N VAL A 880 0.53 -20.18 -40.14
CA VAL A 880 1.64 -19.24 -40.46
C VAL A 880 1.68 -18.90 -41.96
N ARG A 881 1.20 -19.80 -42.83
CA ARG A 881 1.17 -19.63 -44.29
C ARG A 881 -0.01 -18.78 -44.78
N LYS A 882 -1.00 -18.53 -43.92
CA LYS A 882 -2.28 -17.86 -44.25
C LYS A 882 -2.60 -16.68 -43.32
N MET A 883 -1.61 -16.16 -42.60
CA MET A 883 -1.79 -15.08 -41.63
C MET A 883 -2.42 -13.83 -42.26
N ARG A 884 -3.65 -13.53 -41.86
CA ARG A 884 -4.33 -12.24 -42.09
C ARG A 884 -4.60 -11.60 -40.72
N PRO A 885 -4.52 -10.27 -40.57
CA PRO A 885 -4.76 -9.60 -39.29
C PRO A 885 -6.09 -10.00 -38.66
N ASN A 886 -6.07 -10.46 -37.40
CA ASN A 886 -7.24 -10.84 -36.60
C ASN A 886 -8.18 -11.87 -37.28
N SER A 887 -7.64 -12.73 -38.15
CA SER A 887 -8.38 -13.77 -38.88
C SER A 887 -7.83 -15.17 -38.54
N PRO A 888 -8.16 -15.73 -37.36
CA PRO A 888 -7.73 -17.08 -37.00
C PRO A 888 -8.35 -18.15 -37.90
N VAL A 889 -7.74 -19.33 -37.93
CA VAL A 889 -8.30 -20.53 -38.60
C VAL A 889 -9.51 -21.03 -37.82
N SER A 890 -9.44 -20.99 -36.49
CA SER A 890 -10.58 -21.24 -35.59
C SER A 890 -10.35 -20.57 -34.24
N GLU A 891 -11.42 -20.25 -33.54
CA GLU A 891 -11.41 -19.53 -32.27
C GLU A 891 -12.33 -20.24 -31.26
N CYS A 892 -11.80 -20.53 -30.08
CA CYS A 892 -12.52 -21.11 -28.96
C CYS A 892 -12.59 -20.08 -27.82
N ALA A 893 -13.77 -19.47 -27.66
CA ALA A 893 -14.01 -18.52 -26.57
C ALA A 893 -13.93 -19.21 -25.20
N GLN A 894 -13.48 -18.48 -24.18
CA GLN A 894 -13.37 -18.95 -22.80
C GLN A 894 -14.14 -18.00 -21.87
N ARG A 895 -14.61 -18.47 -20.71
CA ARG A 895 -15.43 -17.66 -19.80
C ARG A 895 -14.63 -16.51 -19.13
N ARG A 896 -13.30 -16.66 -19.01
CA ARG A 896 -12.35 -15.68 -18.44
C ARG A 896 -10.95 -15.82 -19.08
N GLN A 897 -10.00 -15.02 -18.62
CA GLN A 897 -8.60 -15.06 -19.07
C GLN A 897 -7.93 -16.43 -18.87
N VAL A 898 -7.23 -16.89 -19.90
CA VAL A 898 -6.34 -18.06 -19.84
C VAL A 898 -4.95 -17.65 -19.33
N SER A 899 -4.35 -18.51 -18.52
CA SER A 899 -3.07 -18.29 -17.82
C SER A 899 -1.96 -19.28 -18.21
N GLY A 900 -2.34 -20.43 -18.76
CA GLY A 900 -1.47 -21.42 -19.40
C GLY A 900 -2.21 -22.09 -20.56
N LEU A 901 -1.49 -22.38 -21.65
CA LEU A 901 -1.97 -23.02 -22.87
C LEU A 901 -0.84 -23.87 -23.46
N GLU A 902 -1.08 -25.16 -23.72
CA GLU A 902 -0.08 -26.09 -24.26
C GLU A 902 -0.76 -27.13 -25.18
N PHE A 903 -0.06 -27.56 -26.24
CA PHE A 903 -0.49 -28.67 -27.12
C PHE A 903 -0.12 -30.03 -26.53
N SER A 904 -0.98 -31.02 -26.79
CA SER A 904 -0.74 -32.44 -26.51
C SER A 904 0.49 -32.95 -27.28
N PRO A 905 1.48 -33.59 -26.60
CA PRO A 905 2.85 -33.69 -27.09
C PRO A 905 3.08 -34.71 -28.21
N VAL A 906 2.15 -35.65 -28.45
CA VAL A 906 2.32 -36.74 -29.44
C VAL A 906 1.63 -36.41 -30.76
N THR A 907 0.32 -36.10 -30.75
CA THR A 907 -0.43 -35.79 -31.97
C THR A 907 -0.53 -34.28 -32.22
N GLY A 908 -0.71 -33.49 -31.16
CA GLY A 908 -1.15 -32.10 -31.23
C GLY A 908 -2.68 -31.92 -31.38
N ASN A 909 -3.46 -33.01 -31.47
CA ASN A 909 -4.90 -32.98 -31.70
C ASN A 909 -5.71 -32.45 -30.50
N THR A 910 -5.07 -32.19 -29.36
CA THR A 910 -5.70 -31.60 -28.17
C THR A 910 -4.85 -30.48 -27.56
N LEU A 911 -5.50 -29.45 -27.03
CA LEU A 911 -4.92 -28.35 -26.25
C LEU A 911 -5.43 -28.42 -24.81
N ILE A 912 -4.59 -28.08 -23.82
CA ILE A 912 -5.00 -27.84 -22.44
C ILE A 912 -4.99 -26.33 -22.14
N SER A 913 -6.10 -25.77 -21.67
CA SER A 913 -6.18 -24.38 -21.17
C SER A 913 -6.33 -24.35 -19.64
N THR A 914 -5.67 -23.38 -18.99
CA THR A 914 -5.82 -23.10 -17.55
C THR A 914 -6.48 -21.72 -17.36
N CYS A 915 -7.77 -21.69 -17.04
CA CYS A 915 -8.58 -20.47 -17.05
C CYS A 915 -8.94 -19.94 -15.64
N THR A 916 -9.04 -18.62 -15.47
CA THR A 916 -9.32 -17.96 -14.18
C THR A 916 -10.80 -17.98 -13.77
N ASP A 917 -11.58 -18.91 -14.33
CA ASP A 917 -12.97 -19.24 -13.95
C ASP A 917 -13.09 -20.53 -13.12
N ASP A 918 -11.98 -21.02 -12.58
CA ASP A 918 -11.82 -22.31 -11.88
C ASP A 918 -12.04 -23.56 -12.76
N TYR A 919 -11.73 -23.47 -14.05
CA TYR A 919 -11.69 -24.64 -14.94
C TYR A 919 -10.36 -24.81 -15.68
N LEU A 920 -9.96 -26.08 -15.81
CA LEU A 920 -9.04 -26.57 -16.84
C LEU A 920 -9.88 -27.11 -18.00
N ARG A 921 -9.45 -26.90 -19.24
CA ARG A 921 -10.22 -27.37 -20.41
C ARG A 921 -9.37 -28.10 -21.42
N PHE A 922 -9.79 -29.32 -21.75
CA PHE A 922 -9.33 -30.01 -22.95
C PHE A 922 -10.11 -29.47 -24.15
N ILE A 923 -9.38 -29.12 -25.22
CA ILE A 923 -9.92 -28.54 -26.45
C ILE A 923 -9.42 -29.39 -27.62
N SER A 924 -10.32 -30.07 -28.35
CA SER A 924 -9.98 -30.79 -29.58
C SER A 924 -9.56 -29.80 -30.66
N CYS A 925 -8.54 -30.17 -31.44
CA CYS A 925 -7.90 -29.33 -32.44
C CYS A 925 -7.69 -30.10 -33.74
N ASP A 926 -8.71 -30.11 -34.60
CA ASP A 926 -8.73 -30.87 -35.86
C ASP A 926 -8.04 -30.09 -37.01
N LEU A 927 -7.06 -29.23 -36.66
CA LEU A 927 -6.38 -28.20 -37.49
C LEU A 927 -7.30 -27.22 -38.26
N SER A 928 -8.61 -27.37 -38.14
CA SER A 928 -9.67 -26.68 -38.87
C SER A 928 -10.75 -26.13 -37.94
N SER A 929 -10.93 -26.75 -36.77
CA SER A 929 -11.80 -26.27 -35.69
C SER A 929 -11.13 -26.42 -34.32
N LEU A 930 -11.56 -25.60 -33.36
CA LEU A 930 -11.27 -25.76 -31.94
C LEU A 930 -12.58 -25.96 -31.18
N THR A 931 -12.72 -27.06 -30.43
CA THR A 931 -13.94 -27.36 -29.65
C THR A 931 -13.60 -27.83 -28.24
N VAL A 932 -14.31 -27.37 -27.20
CA VAL A 932 -14.09 -27.84 -25.82
C VAL A 932 -14.62 -29.27 -25.69
N SER A 933 -13.73 -30.23 -25.47
CA SER A 933 -14.09 -31.64 -25.28
C SER A 933 -14.38 -31.99 -23.82
N ARG A 934 -13.70 -31.33 -22.88
CA ARG A 934 -13.89 -31.56 -21.43
C ARG A 934 -13.57 -30.33 -20.58
N GLU A 935 -14.35 -30.09 -19.53
CA GLU A 935 -14.03 -29.15 -18.45
C GLU A 935 -13.74 -29.92 -17.14
N ILE A 936 -12.65 -29.58 -16.44
CA ILE A 936 -12.33 -30.06 -15.09
C ILE A 936 -12.35 -28.87 -14.15
N LYS A 937 -13.09 -28.96 -13.03
CA LYS A 937 -13.15 -27.90 -12.02
C LYS A 937 -11.90 -27.92 -11.12
N HIS A 938 -11.08 -26.87 -11.17
CA HIS A 938 -9.83 -26.74 -10.42
C HIS A 938 -9.68 -25.31 -9.89
N ASN A 939 -9.36 -25.13 -8.61
CA ASN A 939 -9.23 -23.80 -8.00
C ASN A 939 -7.99 -23.07 -8.54
N ASN A 940 -8.22 -22.08 -9.40
CA ASN A 940 -7.22 -21.26 -10.08
C ASN A 940 -7.06 -19.86 -9.46
N HIS A 941 -7.71 -19.58 -8.32
CA HIS A 941 -7.65 -18.29 -7.63
C HIS A 941 -6.33 -18.11 -6.83
N THR A 942 -5.23 -17.89 -7.55
CA THR A 942 -3.88 -17.68 -6.97
C THR A 942 -3.65 -16.28 -6.35
N GLY A 943 -4.56 -15.34 -6.59
CA GLY A 943 -4.52 -13.98 -6.04
C GLY A 943 -3.28 -13.17 -6.43
N ARG A 944 -2.96 -12.13 -5.63
CA ARG A 944 -1.78 -11.26 -5.85
C ARG A 944 -0.46 -12.00 -5.63
N TRP A 945 -0.42 -12.92 -4.67
CA TRP A 945 0.84 -13.43 -4.09
C TRP A 945 1.36 -14.72 -4.71
N LEU A 946 0.50 -15.63 -5.20
CA LEU A 946 0.94 -16.85 -5.88
C LEU A 946 1.02 -16.66 -7.41
N THR A 947 1.93 -17.39 -8.06
CA THR A 947 1.95 -17.49 -9.53
C THR A 947 0.75 -18.29 -10.04
N PRO A 948 0.04 -17.83 -11.09
CA PRO A 948 -1.05 -18.58 -11.72
C PRO A 948 -0.61 -19.97 -12.14
N PHE A 949 -1.49 -20.96 -11.96
CA PHE A 949 -1.20 -22.32 -12.40
C PHE A 949 -1.04 -22.40 -13.91
N LYS A 950 -0.17 -23.32 -14.32
CA LYS A 950 0.09 -23.68 -15.70
C LYS A 950 0.00 -25.20 -15.76
N ALA A 951 -1.17 -25.74 -16.09
CA ALA A 951 -1.31 -27.18 -16.35
C ALA A 951 -0.43 -27.55 -17.55
N ARG A 952 0.21 -28.72 -17.49
CA ARG A 952 1.06 -29.24 -18.57
C ARG A 952 0.73 -30.68 -18.91
N PHE A 953 1.02 -31.11 -20.13
CA PHE A 953 0.92 -32.53 -20.48
C PHE A 953 2.06 -33.37 -19.88
N VAL A 954 1.76 -34.65 -19.67
CA VAL A 954 2.73 -35.70 -19.37
C VAL A 954 3.48 -36.06 -20.67
N PRO A 955 4.82 -35.95 -20.75
CA PRO A 955 5.61 -36.44 -21.88
C PRO A 955 5.14 -37.78 -22.43
N HIS A 956 5.02 -37.87 -23.76
CA HIS A 956 4.51 -39.03 -24.52
C HIS A 956 3.02 -39.40 -24.28
N HIS A 957 2.22 -38.58 -23.59
CA HIS A 957 0.78 -38.78 -23.43
C HIS A 957 -0.04 -37.53 -23.81
N ASP A 958 -1.01 -37.72 -24.71
CA ASP A 958 -2.01 -36.71 -25.05
C ASP A 958 -3.21 -36.70 -24.08
N ASP A 959 -3.36 -37.77 -23.28
CA ASP A 959 -4.50 -37.99 -22.38
C ASP A 959 -4.24 -37.64 -20.91
N LEU A 960 -3.01 -37.23 -20.53
CA LEU A 960 -2.63 -37.00 -19.13
C LEU A 960 -2.02 -35.61 -18.90
N ILE A 961 -2.50 -34.91 -17.88
CA ILE A 961 -2.00 -33.59 -17.48
C ILE A 961 -1.59 -33.54 -16.01
N ILE A 962 -0.68 -32.63 -15.68
CA ILE A 962 -0.19 -32.34 -14.33
C ILE A 962 -0.41 -30.88 -13.97
N VAL A 963 -0.88 -30.62 -12.74
CA VAL A 963 -1.18 -29.26 -12.25
C VAL A 963 -0.98 -29.15 -10.72
N GLY A 964 -0.48 -28.01 -10.25
CA GLY A 964 -0.41 -27.75 -8.81
C GLY A 964 -1.76 -27.34 -8.22
N SER A 965 -2.04 -27.73 -6.96
CA SER A 965 -3.37 -27.55 -6.35
C SER A 965 -3.37 -26.61 -5.14
N MET A 966 -4.48 -25.88 -4.98
CA MET A 966 -4.75 -25.01 -3.80
C MET A 966 -5.22 -25.79 -2.56
N ARG A 967 -5.50 -27.10 -2.68
CA ARG A 967 -6.02 -27.94 -1.59
C ARG A 967 -5.02 -28.09 -0.42
N GLN A 968 -5.53 -28.60 0.71
CA GLN A 968 -4.75 -28.99 1.89
C GLN A 968 -5.04 -30.46 2.25
N PRO A 969 -4.04 -31.28 2.67
CA PRO A 969 -2.60 -31.03 2.51
C PRO A 969 -2.20 -30.71 1.06
N ARG A 970 -1.06 -30.03 0.91
CA ARG A 970 -0.57 -29.51 -0.39
C ARG A 970 -0.19 -30.67 -1.31
N ARG A 971 -0.44 -30.49 -2.61
CA ARG A 971 -0.26 -31.55 -3.62
C ARG A 971 -0.07 -31.01 -5.03
N VAL A 972 0.44 -31.88 -5.90
CA VAL A 972 0.33 -31.76 -7.37
C VAL A 972 -0.62 -32.87 -7.83
N GLU A 973 -1.61 -32.52 -8.65
CA GLU A 973 -2.68 -33.42 -9.13
C GLU A 973 -2.38 -33.88 -10.55
N VAL A 974 -2.66 -35.17 -10.85
CA VAL A 974 -2.55 -35.78 -12.18
C VAL A 974 -3.96 -36.14 -12.66
N TRP A 975 -4.40 -35.51 -13.74
CA TRP A 975 -5.74 -35.68 -14.30
C TRP A 975 -5.68 -36.30 -15.69
N ASP A 976 -6.71 -37.05 -16.07
CA ASP A 976 -6.89 -37.55 -17.43
C ASP A 976 -7.86 -36.71 -18.30
N SER A 977 -7.84 -36.95 -19.61
CA SER A 977 -8.71 -36.33 -20.62
C SER A 977 -10.20 -36.60 -20.41
N SER A 978 -10.56 -37.68 -19.72
CA SER A 978 -11.95 -38.00 -19.33
C SER A 978 -12.42 -37.22 -18.09
N GLY A 979 -11.51 -36.57 -17.37
CA GLY A 979 -11.79 -35.74 -16.20
C GLY A 979 -11.65 -36.46 -14.86
N HIS A 980 -11.01 -37.62 -14.80
CA HIS A 980 -10.75 -38.32 -13.53
C HIS A 980 -9.35 -38.00 -12.98
N LEU A 981 -9.24 -37.98 -11.65
CA LEU A 981 -8.00 -37.77 -10.92
C LEU A 981 -7.27 -39.12 -10.76
N GLN A 982 -6.14 -39.28 -11.46
CA GLN A 982 -5.39 -40.53 -11.54
C GLN A 982 -4.35 -40.69 -10.42
N HIS A 983 -3.77 -39.58 -9.97
CA HIS A 983 -2.79 -39.57 -8.88
C HIS A 983 -2.68 -38.18 -8.22
N GLU A 984 -2.20 -38.15 -6.98
CA GLU A 984 -1.82 -36.94 -6.25
C GLU A 984 -0.42 -37.15 -5.66
N PHE A 985 0.52 -36.27 -6.01
CA PHE A 985 1.84 -36.21 -5.39
C PHE A 985 1.74 -35.46 -4.07
N LEU A 986 2.00 -36.17 -2.97
CA LEU A 986 1.90 -35.71 -1.58
C LEU A 986 3.27 -35.88 -0.88
N GLY A 987 3.48 -35.16 0.22
CA GLY A 987 4.65 -35.35 1.08
C GLY A 987 4.81 -34.25 2.13
N GLU A 988 5.32 -34.60 3.30
CA GLU A 988 5.39 -33.71 4.48
C GLU A 988 6.22 -32.44 4.23
N HIS A 989 7.30 -32.56 3.44
CA HIS A 989 8.18 -31.44 3.12
C HIS A 989 7.51 -30.39 2.20
N LEU A 990 6.42 -30.75 1.49
CA LEU A 990 5.69 -29.92 0.53
C LEU A 990 4.77 -28.88 1.19
N GLY A 991 5.17 -28.26 2.30
CA GLY A 991 4.40 -27.24 3.02
C GLY A 991 4.23 -25.89 2.29
N SER A 992 3.86 -25.87 1.02
CA SER A 992 3.56 -24.69 0.18
C SER A 992 2.90 -25.09 -1.14
N VAL A 993 2.11 -24.21 -1.76
CA VAL A 993 1.54 -24.44 -3.11
C VAL A 993 2.63 -24.40 -4.19
N SER A 994 2.74 -25.48 -4.97
CA SER A 994 3.56 -25.55 -6.19
C SER A 994 2.83 -24.89 -7.36
N SER A 995 3.01 -23.58 -7.52
CA SER A 995 2.34 -22.78 -8.57
C SER A 995 2.65 -23.24 -10.00
N VAL A 996 3.86 -23.75 -10.25
CA VAL A 996 4.29 -24.23 -11.58
C VAL A 996 5.01 -25.55 -11.46
N VAL A 997 4.84 -26.42 -12.46
CA VAL A 997 5.37 -27.80 -12.47
C VAL A 997 6.04 -28.12 -13.81
N ALA A 998 7.02 -29.01 -13.80
CA ALA A 998 7.65 -29.59 -14.99
C ALA A 998 8.03 -31.04 -14.73
N MET A 999 7.82 -31.92 -15.72
CA MET A 999 8.21 -33.32 -15.66
C MET A 999 9.36 -33.59 -16.64
N HIS A 1000 10.26 -34.50 -16.29
CA HIS A 1000 11.43 -34.81 -17.10
C HIS A 1000 11.03 -35.69 -18.30
N PRO A 1001 11.45 -35.39 -19.54
CA PRO A 1001 10.99 -36.14 -20.72
C PRO A 1001 11.33 -37.64 -20.76
N ALA A 1002 12.31 -38.13 -20.00
CA ALA A 1002 12.75 -39.54 -20.08
C ALA A 1002 13.24 -40.18 -18.77
N ARG A 1003 13.09 -39.50 -17.61
CA ARG A 1003 13.35 -40.06 -16.27
C ARG A 1003 12.10 -39.86 -15.40
N PRO A 1004 11.83 -40.72 -14.39
CA PRO A 1004 10.65 -40.62 -13.54
C PRO A 1004 10.80 -39.49 -12.52
N ILE A 1005 10.82 -38.23 -12.99
CA ILE A 1005 11.17 -37.05 -12.18
C ILE A 1005 10.18 -35.91 -12.45
N LEU A 1006 9.61 -35.36 -11.39
CA LEU A 1006 8.69 -34.23 -11.39
C LEU A 1006 9.22 -33.14 -10.45
N ALA A 1007 9.29 -31.89 -10.94
CA ALA A 1007 9.68 -30.73 -10.14
C ALA A 1007 8.50 -29.75 -10.04
N GLY A 1008 8.15 -29.35 -8.81
CA GLY A 1008 7.18 -28.30 -8.53
C GLY A 1008 7.83 -27.12 -7.82
N ALA A 1009 7.53 -25.88 -8.24
CA ALA A 1009 8.12 -24.68 -7.65
C ALA A 1009 7.07 -23.74 -7.04
N ASN A 1010 7.43 -23.14 -5.90
CA ASN A 1010 6.55 -22.29 -5.12
C ASN A 1010 6.87 -20.79 -5.28
N SER A 1011 5.94 -19.95 -4.83
CA SER A 1011 6.08 -18.50 -4.92
C SER A 1011 7.07 -17.86 -3.91
N SER A 1012 7.90 -18.67 -3.23
CA SER A 1012 9.04 -18.23 -2.40
C SER A 1012 10.42 -18.59 -3.00
N GLY A 1013 10.45 -19.19 -4.19
CA GLY A 1013 11.70 -19.60 -4.84
C GLY A 1013 12.26 -20.96 -4.37
N ARG A 1014 11.46 -21.75 -3.64
CA ARG A 1014 11.78 -23.15 -3.33
C ARG A 1014 11.20 -24.07 -4.41
N VAL A 1015 11.96 -25.12 -4.71
CA VAL A 1015 11.58 -26.23 -5.59
C VAL A 1015 11.45 -27.49 -4.73
N SER A 1016 10.55 -28.38 -5.12
CA SER A 1016 10.42 -29.72 -4.56
C SER A 1016 10.41 -30.73 -5.71
N VAL A 1017 11.30 -31.71 -5.64
CA VAL A 1017 11.45 -32.78 -6.62
C VAL A 1017 10.89 -34.09 -6.06
N PHE A 1018 10.16 -34.81 -6.91
CA PHE A 1018 9.72 -36.17 -6.71
C PHE A 1018 10.47 -37.04 -7.71
N MET A 1019 11.05 -38.15 -7.22
CA MET A 1019 11.82 -39.14 -7.99
C MET A 1019 11.77 -40.50 -7.29
#